data_AF-A0A7X9YEU2-F1
#
_entry.id   AF-A0A7X9YEU2-F1
#
_cell.length_a   1.000
_cell.length_b   1.000
_cell.length_c   1.000
_cell.angle_alpha   90.00
_cell.angle_beta   90.00
_cell.angle_gamma   90.00
#
_symmetry.space_group_name_H-M   'P 1'
#
loop_
_entity.id
_entity.type
_entity.pdbx_description
1 polymer ?
#
loop_
_entity_poly.entity_id
_entity_poly.type
_entity_poly.pdbx_seq_one_letter_code
_entity_poly.pdbx_strand_id
1 'polypeptide(L)'
;MIKSIILLLLVFLTVACQPQAATYIKNPIKPITPAPLKADIAVNGYTSTLKDIDIKFLGKEVPYTYSESKIANSRGYNWWISKHFALKSDLPEEKVRLYLELLEMSYPHYVALFGMEPPNIERQRIAVVYGSSRSRVREAMLDDGFLRGVHKAAGGETMYYNRAGYNFPSHREHHQRYIVIHETMHAFHMALNGHSTWAPNWITEGLADSVAHHVYDPNLKQLTVMVFDRAPMNYIEMGLKQYYSENKPTIEQINDDPALKRGLNFFIIHYLLSSPERAQFFAYFLKQLRLANPHSESTLSTANSLLKHTFKDWQAIEQGFADFVQNIKPSFHIVSGPWEQDGASYWLRNTDSTDLSRLDINPPRKQTHPVMDFPGPLSNQIINISNKNQVAVLIGFEQSQIRRSEVGVALQAKRSKHNQLYRQRFIGKEQINDDQLLEFIIVDGERLHINGQNINKFSSLQLGLTPEIREALIKNKSIAILLSLEEAHIKITLTALNNKLIEQQIILPIARDILTTLNTKKISLLSRNNNHLLTPYLYPANSFSNTQPSVAQIPNPWVFKNYNLLSRLFRTCQIHVFKLTNCELELSKLMAKLTDKKHHTTINSELNLKLNDYMKRLGDIGFRALSGIDSSIYFNKSDAFLRVYNPTDFELKISANIQFLDTKGNVIAKQKISNALKPGTHNLDLTKVQGAKSLKVDQKLQWQSLSYQSHFRESLMPFNGVGMKYKYTKNNKNIGVFSVTLTGPYSGKTDGTLTLSAISDLKPLVIKELKQKVKIEPYESRTYHFELANNSELTRANITAYLDVDGEKIRLVKNVNLTK
;
A
#
# COMPACT_ATOMS: atom_id res chain seq x y z
N MET A 1 41.96 -43.71 47.49
CA MET A 1 42.94 -43.17 46.52
C MET A 1 42.38 -43.04 45.10
N ILE A 2 41.08 -42.71 44.92
CA ILE A 2 40.44 -42.44 43.60
C ILE A 2 39.71 -41.08 43.57
N LYS A 3 39.61 -40.36 44.70
CA LYS A 3 38.96 -39.03 44.76
C LYS A 3 39.89 -37.83 44.55
N SER A 4 41.21 -38.01 44.54
CA SER A 4 42.17 -36.91 44.37
C SER A 4 42.74 -36.76 42.95
N ILE A 5 42.41 -37.66 42.01
CA ILE A 5 42.85 -37.58 40.61
C ILE A 5 41.80 -36.91 39.71
N ILE A 6 40.51 -36.93 40.10
CA ILE A 6 39.43 -36.29 39.33
C ILE A 6 39.44 -34.75 39.49
N LEU A 7 40.00 -34.23 40.58
CA LEU A 7 40.04 -32.78 40.83
C LEU A 7 41.19 -32.07 40.09
N LEU A 8 42.23 -32.78 39.66
CA LEU A 8 43.37 -32.17 38.95
C LEU A 8 43.16 -32.06 37.43
N LEU A 9 42.27 -32.87 36.84
CA LEU A 9 41.93 -32.82 35.41
C LEU A 9 40.86 -31.77 35.06
N LEU A 10 40.13 -31.25 36.05
CA LEU A 10 39.14 -30.18 35.87
C LEU A 10 39.74 -28.77 35.93
N VAL A 11 41.00 -28.62 36.35
CA VAL A 11 41.69 -27.31 36.44
C VAL A 11 42.46 -26.96 35.15
N PHE A 12 42.75 -27.92 34.27
CA PHE A 12 43.41 -27.66 32.98
C PHE A 12 42.43 -27.41 31.80
N LEU A 13 41.12 -27.56 31.99
CA LEU A 13 40.11 -27.29 30.95
C LEU A 13 39.43 -25.92 31.07
N THR A 14 39.83 -25.07 32.02
CA THR A 14 39.27 -23.71 32.20
C THR A 14 40.27 -22.57 31.93
N VAL A 15 41.50 -22.87 31.48
CA VAL A 15 42.54 -21.87 31.19
C VAL A 15 42.77 -21.65 29.67
N ALA A 16 42.07 -22.36 28.78
CA ALA A 16 42.20 -22.19 27.33
C ALA A 16 41.01 -21.43 26.67
N CYS A 17 40.43 -20.46 27.37
CA CYS A 17 39.45 -19.54 26.77
C CYS A 17 39.48 -18.15 27.45
N GLN A 18 40.66 -17.55 27.51
CA GLN A 18 40.74 -16.09 27.64
C GLN A 18 40.56 -15.48 26.24
N PRO A 19 39.58 -14.60 26.02
CA PRO A 19 39.53 -13.82 24.80
C PRO A 19 40.72 -12.86 24.82
N GLN A 20 41.70 -13.14 23.99
CA GLN A 20 42.80 -12.23 23.68
C GLN A 20 42.18 -10.89 23.30
N ALA A 21 42.62 -9.81 23.97
CA ALA A 21 42.12 -8.47 23.75
C ALA A 21 42.34 -8.09 22.28
N ALA A 22 41.31 -8.28 21.46
CA ALA A 22 41.28 -7.76 20.10
C ALA A 22 41.31 -6.24 20.21
N THR A 23 42.45 -5.67 19.89
CA THR A 23 42.60 -4.26 19.54
C THR A 23 41.60 -3.98 18.43
N TYR A 24 40.45 -3.43 18.80
CA TYR A 24 39.47 -2.88 17.87
C TYR A 24 40.10 -1.65 17.20
N ILE A 25 40.86 -1.90 16.13
CA ILE A 25 41.13 -0.88 15.13
C ILE A 25 39.75 -0.56 14.53
N LYS A 26 39.19 0.60 14.92
CA LYS A 26 38.09 1.25 14.20
C LYS A 26 38.63 1.60 12.81
N ASN A 27 38.68 0.62 11.92
CA ASN A 27 38.62 0.93 10.50
C ASN A 27 37.27 1.64 10.30
N PRO A 28 37.25 2.86 9.74
CA PRO A 28 35.99 3.45 9.33
C PRO A 28 35.33 2.44 8.40
N ILE A 29 34.20 1.88 8.82
CA ILE A 29 33.34 1.10 7.95
C ILE A 29 33.01 2.05 6.81
N LYS A 30 33.66 1.88 5.65
CA LYS A 30 33.18 2.47 4.41
C LYS A 30 31.73 2.00 4.32
N PRO A 31 30.74 2.91 4.30
CA PRO A 31 29.37 2.48 4.08
C PRO A 31 29.38 1.70 2.77
N ILE A 32 29.02 0.42 2.83
CA ILE A 32 28.72 -0.36 1.64
C ILE A 32 27.60 0.44 0.97
N THR A 33 27.93 1.15 -0.11
CA THR A 33 26.92 1.68 -1.01
C THR A 33 26.06 0.48 -1.36
N PRO A 34 24.76 0.44 -0.99
CA PRO A 34 23.96 -0.75 -1.23
C PRO A 34 24.12 -1.11 -2.69
N ALA A 35 24.52 -2.35 -2.99
CA ALA A 35 24.47 -2.84 -4.36
C ALA A 35 23.07 -2.48 -4.91
N PRO A 36 22.97 -1.89 -6.11
CA PRO A 36 21.69 -1.45 -6.63
C PRO A 36 20.79 -2.69 -6.80
N LEU A 37 19.93 -2.94 -5.82
CA LEU A 37 18.96 -4.03 -5.88
C LEU A 37 17.97 -3.69 -6.98
N LYS A 38 17.70 -4.66 -7.85
CA LYS A 38 16.76 -4.53 -8.95
C LYS A 38 15.33 -4.81 -8.47
N ALA A 39 14.39 -4.04 -8.99
CA ALA A 39 12.97 -4.34 -8.99
C ALA A 39 12.45 -3.96 -10.38
N ASP A 40 12.23 -4.97 -11.22
CA ASP A 40 11.79 -4.83 -12.60
C ASP A 40 10.33 -5.24 -12.72
N ILE A 41 9.50 -4.22 -12.92
CA ILE A 41 8.05 -4.30 -12.88
C ILE A 41 7.52 -3.63 -14.14
N ALA A 42 6.68 -4.34 -14.87
CA ALA A 42 5.95 -3.79 -16.00
C ALA A 42 4.55 -3.35 -15.54
N VAL A 43 4.16 -2.12 -15.86
CA VAL A 43 2.88 -1.55 -15.42
C VAL A 43 1.95 -1.30 -16.61
N ASN A 44 0.70 -1.74 -16.48
CA ASN A 44 -0.37 -1.47 -17.44
C ASN A 44 -1.67 -1.11 -16.69
N GLY A 45 -2.14 0.12 -16.83
CA GLY A 45 -3.27 0.57 -16.02
C GLY A 45 -2.94 0.54 -14.53
N TYR A 46 -3.82 -0.13 -13.77
CA TYR A 46 -3.64 -0.44 -12.35
C TYR A 46 -2.98 -1.80 -12.09
N THR A 47 -2.52 -2.51 -13.13
CA THR A 47 -1.89 -3.83 -13.00
C THR A 47 -0.37 -3.72 -13.09
N SER A 48 0.32 -4.22 -12.08
CA SER A 48 1.77 -4.45 -12.08
C SER A 48 2.06 -5.93 -12.37
N THR A 49 3.03 -6.22 -13.22
CA THR A 49 3.58 -7.56 -13.42
C THR A 49 5.03 -7.58 -12.96
N LEU A 50 5.35 -8.42 -11.99
CA LEU A 50 6.72 -8.61 -11.54
C LEU A 50 7.50 -9.44 -12.58
N LYS A 51 8.59 -8.86 -13.12
CA LYS A 51 9.50 -9.55 -14.03
C LYS A 51 10.69 -10.13 -13.29
N ASP A 52 11.31 -9.32 -12.44
CA ASP A 52 12.52 -9.70 -11.71
C ASP A 52 12.68 -8.84 -10.45
N ILE A 53 13.27 -9.40 -9.39
CA ILE A 53 13.50 -8.72 -8.10
C ILE A 53 14.67 -9.33 -7.35
N ASP A 54 15.54 -8.45 -6.85
CA ASP A 54 16.56 -8.82 -5.88
C ASP A 54 16.03 -8.67 -4.45
N ILE A 55 16.08 -9.76 -3.68
CA ILE A 55 15.81 -9.76 -2.24
C ILE A 55 17.03 -10.28 -1.51
N LYS A 56 17.54 -9.49 -0.55
CA LYS A 56 18.72 -9.83 0.24
C LYS A 56 18.36 -10.04 1.70
N PHE A 57 18.78 -11.18 2.25
CA PHE A 57 18.75 -11.45 3.68
C PHE A 57 19.89 -10.73 4.41
N LEU A 58 19.57 -10.01 5.49
CA LEU A 58 20.53 -9.26 6.31
C LEU A 58 20.69 -9.85 7.72
N GLY A 59 19.89 -10.84 8.12
CA GLY A 59 19.91 -11.38 9.47
C GLY A 59 19.57 -10.31 10.50
N LYS A 60 20.56 -9.89 11.31
CA LYS A 60 20.40 -8.86 12.36
C LYS A 60 20.96 -7.50 11.97
N GLU A 61 21.49 -7.34 10.76
CA GLU A 61 21.94 -6.03 10.30
C GLU A 61 20.72 -5.14 10.03
N VAL A 62 20.58 -4.05 10.80
CA VAL A 62 19.47 -3.09 10.64
C VAL A 62 19.74 -2.24 9.40
N PRO A 63 18.86 -2.28 8.37
CA PRO A 63 19.08 -1.54 7.13
C PRO A 63 18.87 -0.04 7.30
N TYR A 64 19.42 0.74 6.36
CA TYR A 64 19.20 2.18 6.32
C TYR A 64 17.80 2.51 5.77
N THR A 65 16.93 3.06 6.63
CA THR A 65 15.51 3.35 6.31
C THR A 65 15.09 4.77 6.69
N TYR A 66 13.89 5.20 6.26
CA TYR A 66 13.26 6.48 6.70
C TYR A 66 12.93 6.53 8.20
N SER A 67 12.97 5.38 8.87
CA SER A 67 12.86 5.24 10.32
C SER A 67 14.18 5.57 11.04
N GLU A 68 15.28 5.75 10.30
CA GLU A 68 16.64 5.87 10.84
C GLU A 68 16.95 4.77 11.86
N SER A 69 17.33 5.12 13.08
CA SER A 69 17.67 4.18 14.17
C SER A 69 16.50 3.94 15.14
N LYS A 70 15.26 4.25 14.73
CA LYS A 70 14.07 4.12 15.60
C LYS A 70 13.45 2.73 15.56
N ILE A 71 13.97 1.82 14.74
CA ILE A 71 13.56 0.42 14.69
C ILE A 71 14.79 -0.43 14.97
N ALA A 72 14.71 -1.24 16.01
CA ALA A 72 15.80 -2.09 16.48
C ALA A 72 15.57 -3.54 16.07
N ASN A 73 16.51 -4.42 16.42
CA ASN A 73 16.28 -5.86 16.33
C ASN A 73 15.33 -6.33 17.42
N SER A 74 14.54 -7.35 17.10
CA SER A 74 13.66 -8.03 18.05
C SER A 74 13.98 -9.51 18.13
N ARG A 75 13.70 -10.13 19.27
CA ARG A 75 13.97 -11.56 19.48
C ARG A 75 13.21 -12.40 18.46
N GLY A 76 13.94 -13.24 17.72
CA GLY A 76 13.38 -14.11 16.67
C GLY A 76 13.12 -13.43 15.32
N TYR A 77 13.28 -12.10 15.21
CA TYR A 77 13.08 -11.37 13.96
C TYR A 77 14.38 -11.21 13.18
N ASN A 78 14.33 -11.34 11.87
CA ASN A 78 15.42 -10.98 10.98
C ASN A 78 15.00 -9.89 9.98
N TRP A 79 15.98 -9.36 9.26
CA TRP A 79 15.80 -8.35 8.23
C TRP A 79 16.03 -8.90 6.82
N TRP A 80 15.17 -8.47 5.91
CA TRP A 80 15.32 -8.63 4.47
C TRP A 80 15.10 -7.29 3.77
N ILE A 81 15.76 -7.07 2.64
CA ILE A 81 15.62 -5.86 1.86
C ILE A 81 15.34 -6.17 0.38
N SER A 82 14.53 -5.32 -0.24
CA SER A 82 14.37 -5.19 -1.69
C SER A 82 14.86 -3.80 -2.12
N LYS A 83 14.56 -3.36 -3.36
CA LYS A 83 14.98 -2.05 -3.86
C LYS A 83 14.48 -0.90 -2.98
N HIS A 84 13.18 -0.84 -2.71
CA HIS A 84 12.54 0.28 -2.00
C HIS A 84 12.15 -0.04 -0.55
N PHE A 85 12.11 -1.32 -0.16
CA PHE A 85 11.57 -1.74 1.15
C PHE A 85 12.57 -2.53 2.00
N ALA A 86 12.38 -2.44 3.32
CA ALA A 86 13.09 -3.21 4.33
C ALA A 86 12.08 -3.87 5.28
N LEU A 87 12.03 -5.21 5.28
CA LEU A 87 11.08 -6.01 6.05
C LEU A 87 11.77 -6.68 7.25
N LYS A 88 11.31 -6.34 8.46
CA LYS A 88 11.64 -7.03 9.72
C LYS A 88 10.55 -8.06 10.02
N SER A 89 10.89 -9.35 10.03
CA SER A 89 9.90 -10.42 10.27
C SER A 89 10.46 -11.63 11.01
N ASP A 90 9.59 -12.37 11.70
CA ASP A 90 9.85 -13.71 12.25
C ASP A 90 9.16 -14.83 11.46
N LEU A 91 8.60 -14.51 10.28
CA LEU A 91 8.00 -15.46 9.36
C LEU A 91 9.06 -16.24 8.54
N PRO A 92 8.69 -17.38 7.94
CA PRO A 92 9.53 -18.09 6.97
C PRO A 92 9.86 -17.23 5.75
N GLU A 93 11.00 -17.48 5.11
CA GLU A 93 11.50 -16.71 3.97
C GLU A 93 10.49 -16.62 2.81
N GLU A 94 9.75 -17.69 2.52
CA GLU A 94 8.75 -17.71 1.45
C GLU A 94 7.69 -16.61 1.62
N LYS A 95 7.16 -16.44 2.85
CA LYS A 95 6.17 -15.40 3.14
C LYS A 95 6.79 -14.01 3.10
N VAL A 96 8.02 -13.86 3.61
CA VAL A 96 8.78 -12.60 3.53
C VAL A 96 9.00 -12.19 2.07
N ARG A 97 9.38 -13.14 1.21
CA ARG A 97 9.58 -12.95 -0.22
C ARG A 97 8.29 -12.49 -0.89
N LEU A 98 7.18 -13.20 -0.67
CA LEU A 98 5.87 -12.80 -1.19
C LEU A 98 5.51 -11.37 -0.79
N TYR A 99 5.70 -10.97 0.46
CA TYR A 99 5.36 -9.61 0.90
C TYR A 99 6.26 -8.55 0.26
N LEU A 100 7.57 -8.79 0.13
CA LEU A 100 8.45 -7.87 -0.60
C LEU A 100 8.09 -7.78 -2.08
N GLU A 101 7.71 -8.89 -2.73
CA GLU A 101 7.21 -8.90 -4.11
C GLU A 101 5.93 -8.05 -4.25
N LEU A 102 4.96 -8.21 -3.33
CA LEU A 102 3.73 -7.41 -3.30
C LEU A 102 4.01 -5.92 -3.12
N LEU A 103 4.88 -5.56 -2.17
CA LEU A 103 5.24 -4.17 -1.89
C LEU A 103 5.93 -3.50 -3.08
N GLU A 104 6.88 -4.19 -3.72
CA GLU A 104 7.54 -3.67 -4.92
C GLU A 104 6.53 -3.48 -6.06
N MET A 105 5.62 -4.44 -6.29
CA MET A 105 4.55 -4.27 -7.28
C MET A 105 3.57 -3.14 -6.95
N SER A 106 3.34 -2.82 -5.67
CA SER A 106 2.52 -1.69 -5.23
C SER A 106 3.22 -0.33 -5.37
N TYR A 107 4.56 -0.29 -5.31
CA TYR A 107 5.33 0.96 -5.27
C TYR A 107 5.00 1.95 -6.41
N PRO A 108 4.92 1.53 -7.70
CA PRO A 108 4.56 2.46 -8.77
C PRO A 108 3.20 3.14 -8.56
N HIS A 109 2.25 2.44 -7.92
CA HIS A 109 0.90 2.96 -7.63
C HIS A 109 0.91 3.97 -6.49
N TYR A 110 1.77 3.79 -5.49
CA TYR A 110 1.99 4.83 -4.47
C TYR A 110 2.56 6.10 -5.12
N VAL A 111 3.57 5.95 -5.99
CA VAL A 111 4.17 7.09 -6.70
C VAL A 111 3.14 7.81 -7.57
N ALA A 112 2.27 7.08 -8.27
CA ALA A 112 1.21 7.68 -9.10
C ALA A 112 0.19 8.47 -8.26
N LEU A 113 -0.27 7.92 -7.13
CA LEU A 113 -1.26 8.57 -6.27
C LEU A 113 -0.74 9.87 -5.64
N PHE A 114 0.49 9.86 -5.15
CA PHE A 114 1.10 11.04 -4.51
C PHE A 114 1.82 11.96 -5.51
N GLY A 115 2.01 11.51 -6.75
CA GLY A 115 2.65 12.25 -7.83
C GLY A 115 4.14 12.48 -7.65
N MET A 116 4.80 11.74 -6.74
CA MET A 116 6.24 11.80 -6.49
C MET A 116 6.75 10.62 -5.66
N GLU A 117 8.06 10.38 -5.73
CA GLU A 117 8.77 9.40 -4.90
C GLU A 117 9.26 10.03 -3.58
N PRO A 118 9.40 9.24 -2.49
CA PRO A 118 10.15 9.64 -1.32
C PRO A 118 11.55 10.12 -1.69
N PRO A 119 12.01 11.27 -1.16
CA PRO A 119 13.34 11.76 -1.45
C PRO A 119 14.41 10.79 -0.93
N ASN A 120 15.48 10.54 -1.68
CA ASN A 120 16.57 9.62 -1.34
C ASN A 120 16.20 8.11 -1.40
N ILE A 121 15.07 7.73 -2.01
CA ILE A 121 14.60 6.33 -2.08
C ILE A 121 15.58 5.39 -2.80
N GLU A 122 16.41 5.92 -3.69
CA GLU A 122 17.46 5.16 -4.37
C GLU A 122 18.63 4.76 -3.46
N ARG A 123 18.73 5.36 -2.26
CA ARG A 123 19.76 5.08 -1.24
C ARG A 123 19.16 4.63 0.10
N GLN A 124 17.87 4.83 0.33
CA GLN A 124 17.16 4.63 1.59
C GLN A 124 15.85 3.85 1.37
N ARG A 125 15.43 3.05 2.36
CA ARG A 125 14.24 2.18 2.23
C ARG A 125 13.10 2.56 3.16
N ILE A 126 11.88 2.17 2.80
CA ILE A 126 10.71 2.24 3.68
C ILE A 126 10.70 0.99 4.57
N ALA A 127 10.55 1.18 5.89
CA ALA A 127 10.58 0.08 6.84
C ALA A 127 9.19 -0.51 7.05
N VAL A 128 9.13 -1.83 7.11
CA VAL A 128 7.92 -2.62 7.35
C VAL A 128 8.25 -3.67 8.41
N VAL A 129 7.35 -3.87 9.38
CA VAL A 129 7.46 -4.91 10.40
C VAL A 129 6.29 -5.85 10.24
N TYR A 130 6.56 -7.15 10.14
CA TYR A 130 5.52 -8.17 10.06
C TYR A 130 5.79 -9.30 11.04
N GLY A 131 4.98 -9.39 12.10
CA GLY A 131 5.08 -10.46 13.09
C GLY A 131 4.12 -11.61 12.79
N SER A 132 4.53 -12.83 13.12
CA SER A 132 3.75 -14.07 12.95
C SER A 132 2.45 -14.10 13.75
N SER A 133 2.30 -13.20 14.72
CA SER A 133 1.06 -12.99 15.46
C SER A 133 1.00 -11.57 16.02
N ARG A 134 -0.17 -11.20 16.53
CA ARG A 134 -0.36 -9.93 17.22
C ARG A 134 0.54 -9.75 18.44
N SER A 135 0.76 -10.81 19.23
CA SER A 135 1.67 -10.74 20.39
C SER A 135 3.11 -10.50 19.95
N ARG A 136 3.51 -11.14 18.85
CA ARG A 136 4.85 -10.99 18.27
C ARG A 136 5.08 -9.58 17.74
N VAL A 137 4.09 -8.96 17.09
CA VAL A 137 4.18 -7.55 16.68
C VAL A 137 4.27 -6.64 17.90
N ARG A 138 3.48 -6.88 18.94
CA ARG A 138 3.57 -6.11 20.18
C ARG A 138 4.98 -6.16 20.76
N GLU A 139 5.62 -7.33 20.82
CA GLU A 139 7.03 -7.45 21.25
C GLU A 139 7.94 -6.55 20.41
N ALA A 140 7.81 -6.59 19.08
CA ALA A 140 8.61 -5.75 18.20
C ALA A 140 8.38 -4.25 18.42
N MET A 141 7.13 -3.82 18.62
CA MET A 141 6.81 -2.42 18.94
C MET A 141 7.42 -1.98 20.27
N LEU A 142 7.39 -2.83 21.31
CA LEU A 142 8.01 -2.53 22.60
C LEU A 142 9.53 -2.37 22.50
N ASP A 143 10.19 -3.21 21.69
CA ASP A 143 11.63 -3.12 21.41
C ASP A 143 11.98 -1.83 20.65
N ASP A 144 11.09 -1.37 19.76
CA ASP A 144 11.25 -0.14 18.98
C ASP A 144 10.91 1.13 19.78
N GLY A 145 10.54 0.98 21.07
CA GLY A 145 10.35 2.08 22.02
C GLY A 145 8.90 2.48 22.24
N PHE A 146 7.91 1.80 21.67
CA PHE A 146 6.51 2.03 22.02
C PHE A 146 6.18 1.42 23.39
N LEU A 147 5.14 1.94 24.05
CA LEU A 147 4.67 1.42 25.34
C LEU A 147 3.37 0.61 25.25
N ARG A 148 2.86 0.45 24.03
CA ARG A 148 1.72 -0.39 23.70
C ARG A 148 2.02 -1.24 22.46
N GLY A 149 1.13 -2.19 22.18
CA GLY A 149 1.09 -2.85 20.88
C GLY A 149 0.00 -2.25 19.99
N VAL A 150 -0.28 -2.91 18.86
CA VAL A 150 -1.36 -2.55 17.95
C VAL A 150 -2.72 -2.48 18.67
N HIS A 151 -3.56 -1.52 18.30
CA HIS A 151 -4.92 -1.32 18.84
C HIS A 151 -5.83 -2.55 18.75
N LYS A 152 -6.70 -2.79 19.75
CA LYS A 152 -7.55 -4.01 19.86
C LYS A 152 -8.38 -4.32 18.61
N ALA A 153 -8.92 -3.30 17.97
CA ALA A 153 -9.75 -3.43 16.78
C ALA A 153 -8.97 -3.34 15.45
N ALA A 154 -7.67 -3.06 15.47
CA ALA A 154 -6.88 -2.84 14.26
C ALA A 154 -6.22 -4.13 13.75
N GLY A 155 -6.14 -4.27 12.42
CA GLY A 155 -5.52 -5.39 11.73
C GLY A 155 -4.01 -5.23 11.49
N GLY A 156 -3.52 -4.00 11.64
CA GLY A 156 -2.16 -3.51 11.50
C GLY A 156 -2.15 -2.05 12.00
N GLU A 157 -0.98 -1.44 12.09
CA GLU A 157 -0.88 -0.03 12.49
C GLU A 157 0.45 0.60 12.03
N THR A 158 0.38 1.78 11.43
CA THR A 158 1.56 2.54 11.04
C THR A 158 1.84 3.65 12.04
N MET A 159 3.04 3.67 12.60
CA MET A 159 3.37 4.56 13.70
C MET A 159 4.11 5.82 13.23
N TYR A 160 3.58 7.00 13.57
CA TYR A 160 4.10 8.30 13.12
C TYR A 160 5.52 8.58 13.60
N TYR A 161 5.83 8.13 14.82
CA TYR A 161 7.13 8.31 15.46
C TYR A 161 8.29 7.78 14.60
N ASN A 162 8.14 6.57 14.03
CA ASN A 162 9.21 5.88 13.31
C ASN A 162 8.87 5.58 11.84
N ARG A 163 7.69 5.94 11.34
CA ARG A 163 7.30 5.82 9.92
C ARG A 163 7.41 4.39 9.39
N ALA A 164 6.94 3.43 10.17
CA ALA A 164 6.89 2.03 9.75
C ALA A 164 5.51 1.44 9.97
N GLY A 165 5.12 0.57 9.03
CA GLY A 165 3.91 -0.22 9.12
C GLY A 165 4.16 -1.48 9.94
N TYR A 166 3.38 -1.68 11.01
CA TYR A 166 3.38 -2.87 11.85
C TYR A 166 2.20 -3.77 11.50
N ASN A 167 2.49 -5.00 11.11
CA ASN A 167 1.52 -5.91 10.50
C ASN A 167 1.57 -7.28 11.18
N PHE A 168 0.42 -7.95 11.30
CA PHE A 168 0.36 -9.35 11.74
C PHE A 168 -0.69 -10.10 10.92
N PRO A 169 -0.63 -11.45 10.86
CA PRO A 169 -1.67 -12.18 10.18
C PRO A 169 -2.96 -12.03 10.98
N SER A 170 -3.97 -11.44 10.36
CA SER A 170 -5.32 -11.60 10.88
C SER A 170 -5.83 -13.00 10.53
N HIS A 171 -7.01 -13.32 11.05
CA HIS A 171 -7.68 -14.57 10.75
C HIS A 171 -8.08 -14.71 9.27
N ARG A 172 -7.88 -13.72 8.38
CA ARG A 172 -8.25 -13.81 6.95
C ARG A 172 -7.02 -13.64 6.04
N GLU A 173 -6.85 -14.45 5.00
CA GLU A 173 -5.63 -14.44 4.19
C GLU A 173 -5.55 -13.19 3.29
N HIS A 174 -6.65 -12.78 2.65
CA HIS A 174 -6.69 -11.50 1.93
C HIS A 174 -6.27 -10.36 2.83
N HIS A 175 -6.68 -10.38 4.10
CA HIS A 175 -6.32 -9.34 5.05
C HIS A 175 -4.81 -9.34 5.34
N GLN A 176 -4.10 -10.47 5.21
CA GLN A 176 -2.63 -10.51 5.34
C GLN A 176 -1.94 -9.76 4.19
N ARG A 177 -2.40 -9.98 2.94
CA ARG A 177 -1.86 -9.28 1.75
C ARG A 177 -2.32 -7.83 1.70
N TYR A 178 -3.58 -7.59 2.07
CA TYR A 178 -4.18 -6.26 2.13
C TYR A 178 -3.47 -5.40 3.18
N ILE A 179 -3.27 -5.91 4.40
CA ILE A 179 -2.74 -5.07 5.49
C ILE A 179 -1.30 -4.64 5.21
N VAL A 180 -0.47 -5.52 4.62
CA VAL A 180 0.90 -5.15 4.29
C VAL A 180 0.95 -4.05 3.23
N ILE A 181 0.04 -4.07 2.23
CA ILE A 181 -0.07 -3.00 1.22
C ILE A 181 -0.65 -1.71 1.84
N HIS A 182 -1.63 -1.83 2.74
CA HIS A 182 -2.31 -0.70 3.38
C HIS A 182 -1.38 0.07 4.31
N GLU A 183 -0.77 -0.60 5.29
CA GLU A 183 0.12 0.06 6.27
C GLU A 183 1.41 0.57 5.61
N THR A 184 1.88 -0.11 4.57
CA THR A 184 3.06 0.38 3.84
C THR A 184 2.75 1.63 3.01
N MET A 185 1.52 1.81 2.55
CA MET A 185 1.09 3.07 1.93
C MET A 185 1.24 4.23 2.93
N HIS A 186 0.78 4.05 4.18
CA HIS A 186 0.95 5.05 5.24
C HIS A 186 2.44 5.34 5.52
N ALA A 187 3.28 4.30 5.52
CA ALA A 187 4.73 4.48 5.68
C ALA A 187 5.37 5.24 4.50
N PHE A 188 4.94 4.96 3.26
CA PHE A 188 5.34 5.71 2.06
C PHE A 188 4.92 7.18 2.16
N HIS A 189 3.66 7.41 2.53
CA HIS A 189 3.06 8.71 2.75
C HIS A 189 3.86 9.54 3.79
N MET A 190 4.30 8.91 4.88
CA MET A 190 5.15 9.56 5.87
C MET A 190 6.61 9.72 5.45
N ALA A 191 7.13 8.85 4.58
CA ALA A 191 8.45 9.04 3.98
C ALA A 191 8.49 10.29 3.07
N LEU A 192 7.34 10.73 2.54
CA LEU A 192 7.20 11.96 1.76
C LEU A 192 7.16 13.22 2.64
N ASN A 193 6.28 13.24 3.64
CA ASN A 193 5.91 14.47 4.36
C ASN A 193 6.27 14.47 5.86
N GLY A 194 6.83 13.38 6.37
CA GLY A 194 7.23 13.23 7.76
C GLY A 194 6.12 12.77 8.71
N HIS A 195 4.84 13.04 8.38
CA HIS A 195 3.63 12.63 9.10
C HIS A 195 2.46 12.42 8.12
N SER A 196 1.36 11.78 8.56
CA SER A 196 0.15 11.57 7.76
C SER A 196 -0.98 12.57 8.07
N THR A 197 -0.90 13.29 9.20
CA THR A 197 -1.96 14.19 9.68
C THR A 197 -2.11 15.48 8.86
N TRP A 198 -1.37 15.64 7.76
CA TRP A 198 -1.58 16.76 6.82
C TRP A 198 -2.75 16.54 5.88
N ALA A 199 -3.28 15.31 5.83
CA ALA A 199 -4.44 14.96 5.03
C ALA A 199 -5.60 14.47 5.93
N PRO A 200 -6.86 14.81 5.61
CA PRO A 200 -8.03 14.23 6.27
C PRO A 200 -8.05 12.69 6.23
N ASN A 201 -8.77 12.09 7.18
CA ASN A 201 -8.88 10.63 7.29
C ASN A 201 -9.40 9.97 6.00
N TRP A 202 -10.31 10.61 5.26
CA TRP A 202 -10.81 10.06 4.00
C TRP A 202 -9.74 9.99 2.90
N ILE A 203 -8.72 10.85 2.94
CA ILE A 203 -7.56 10.76 2.04
C ILE A 203 -6.61 9.69 2.55
N THR A 204 -6.18 9.82 3.82
CA THR A 204 -5.18 8.92 4.42
C THR A 204 -5.63 7.47 4.37
N GLU A 205 -6.81 7.17 4.93
CA GLU A 205 -7.35 5.82 4.96
C GLU A 205 -7.99 5.42 3.64
N GLY A 206 -8.70 6.33 2.95
CA GLY A 206 -9.37 6.00 1.70
C GLY A 206 -8.39 5.64 0.58
N LEU A 207 -7.25 6.33 0.46
CA LEU A 207 -6.22 5.97 -0.52
C LEU A 207 -5.56 4.64 -0.16
N ALA A 208 -5.26 4.42 1.13
CA ALA A 208 -4.66 3.18 1.61
C ALA A 208 -5.61 1.98 1.41
N ASP A 209 -6.90 2.15 1.70
CA ASP A 209 -7.96 1.18 1.44
C ASP A 209 -8.10 0.88 -0.05
N SER A 210 -8.12 1.91 -0.88
CA SER A 210 -8.27 1.78 -2.33
C SER A 210 -7.09 1.01 -2.94
N VAL A 211 -5.85 1.40 -2.67
CA VAL A 211 -4.68 0.71 -3.23
C VAL A 211 -4.52 -0.71 -2.70
N ALA A 212 -4.84 -0.94 -1.42
CA ALA A 212 -4.78 -2.27 -0.84
C ALA A 212 -5.96 -3.16 -1.25
N HIS A 213 -7.05 -2.60 -1.79
CA HIS A 213 -8.11 -3.37 -2.41
C HIS A 213 -7.63 -3.89 -3.78
N HIS A 214 -7.06 -5.08 -3.78
CA HIS A 214 -6.27 -5.63 -4.88
C HIS A 214 -6.68 -7.04 -5.26
N VAL A 215 -6.39 -7.46 -6.48
CA VAL A 215 -6.37 -8.87 -6.90
C VAL A 215 -4.92 -9.26 -7.20
N TYR A 216 -4.45 -10.35 -6.59
CA TYR A 216 -3.12 -10.90 -6.85
C TYR A 216 -3.24 -12.25 -7.56
N ASP A 217 -2.58 -12.41 -8.70
CA ASP A 217 -2.41 -13.69 -9.38
C ASP A 217 -0.98 -14.21 -9.13
N PRO A 218 -0.80 -15.25 -8.30
CA PRO A 218 0.52 -15.79 -7.99
C PRO A 218 1.19 -16.49 -9.18
N ASN A 219 0.42 -17.05 -10.11
CA ASN A 219 0.97 -17.76 -11.27
C ASN A 219 1.54 -16.79 -12.30
N LEU A 220 0.85 -15.66 -12.51
CA LEU A 220 1.29 -14.60 -13.41
C LEU A 220 2.24 -13.59 -12.73
N LYS A 221 2.37 -13.65 -11.40
CA LYS A 221 3.00 -12.63 -10.56
C LYS A 221 2.46 -11.22 -10.88
N GLN A 222 1.14 -11.12 -10.90
CA GLN A 222 0.42 -9.89 -11.25
C GLN A 222 -0.37 -9.36 -10.08
N LEU A 223 -0.22 -8.06 -9.80
CA LEU A 223 -0.96 -7.34 -8.79
C LEU A 223 -1.78 -6.23 -9.45
N THR A 224 -3.10 -6.36 -9.39
CA THR A 224 -4.03 -5.30 -9.79
C THR A 224 -4.54 -4.60 -8.54
N VAL A 225 -4.22 -3.33 -8.36
CA VAL A 225 -4.64 -2.52 -7.21
C VAL A 225 -5.84 -1.63 -7.56
N MET A 226 -6.41 -0.94 -6.56
CA MET A 226 -7.55 -0.01 -6.77
C MET A 226 -8.72 -0.68 -7.49
N VAL A 227 -8.89 -1.98 -7.25
CA VAL A 227 -10.05 -2.73 -7.73
C VAL A 227 -11.28 -2.15 -7.04
N PHE A 228 -12.35 -1.85 -7.76
CA PHE A 228 -13.53 -1.27 -7.11
C PHE A 228 -14.38 -2.35 -6.42
N ASP A 229 -14.55 -3.50 -7.07
CA ASP A 229 -15.49 -4.56 -6.70
C ASP A 229 -14.79 -5.93 -6.72
N ARG A 230 -14.70 -6.62 -5.58
CA ARG A 230 -14.13 -7.99 -5.48
C ARG A 230 -14.68 -8.76 -4.28
N ALA A 231 -14.56 -10.08 -4.34
CA ALA A 231 -15.26 -11.01 -3.45
C ALA A 231 -14.77 -11.15 -2.00
N PRO A 232 -13.48 -11.02 -1.62
CA PRO A 232 -13.11 -11.33 -0.23
C PRO A 232 -13.22 -10.14 0.74
N MET A 233 -13.29 -8.91 0.24
CA MET A 233 -13.35 -7.70 1.05
C MET A 233 -14.39 -6.73 0.49
N ASN A 234 -15.53 -6.59 1.17
CA ASN A 234 -16.66 -5.89 0.58
C ASN A 234 -16.79 -4.43 1.04
N TYR A 235 -15.87 -3.58 0.58
CA TYR A 235 -15.96 -2.14 0.82
C TYR A 235 -17.20 -1.51 0.18
N ILE A 236 -17.72 -2.11 -0.90
CA ILE A 236 -18.96 -1.65 -1.52
C ILE A 236 -20.15 -1.86 -0.57
N GLU A 237 -20.32 -3.06 -0.02
CA GLU A 237 -21.38 -3.34 0.95
C GLU A 237 -21.27 -2.44 2.18
N MET A 238 -20.05 -2.29 2.71
CA MET A 238 -19.78 -1.43 3.85
C MET A 238 -20.12 0.04 3.55
N GLY A 239 -19.70 0.56 2.40
CA GLY A 239 -19.93 1.93 1.98
C GLY A 239 -21.41 2.22 1.71
N LEU A 240 -22.13 1.32 1.04
CA LEU A 240 -23.57 1.46 0.82
C LEU A 240 -24.33 1.48 2.16
N LYS A 241 -23.98 0.57 3.07
CA LYS A 241 -24.56 0.55 4.42
C LYS A 241 -24.34 1.88 5.14
N GLN A 242 -23.09 2.34 5.23
CA GLN A 242 -22.73 3.61 5.87
C GLN A 242 -23.48 4.78 5.24
N TYR A 243 -23.48 4.87 3.91
CA TYR A 243 -24.12 5.95 3.16
C TYR A 243 -25.60 6.06 3.46
N TYR A 244 -26.35 4.95 3.40
CA TYR A 244 -27.78 4.99 3.67
C TYR A 244 -28.12 5.10 5.16
N SER A 245 -27.30 4.52 6.06
CA SER A 245 -27.56 4.62 7.51
C SER A 245 -27.32 6.02 8.07
N GLU A 246 -26.47 6.80 7.42
CA GLU A 246 -26.08 8.15 7.86
C GLU A 246 -26.76 9.25 7.05
N ASN A 247 -27.90 8.94 6.44
CA ASN A 247 -28.70 9.89 5.67
C ASN A 247 -27.97 10.51 4.47
N LYS A 248 -27.18 9.72 3.75
CA LYS A 248 -26.55 10.05 2.46
C LYS A 248 -25.62 11.27 2.55
N PRO A 249 -24.54 11.20 3.35
CA PRO A 249 -23.68 12.35 3.57
C PRO A 249 -22.97 12.81 2.28
N THR A 250 -22.73 14.11 2.19
CA THR A 250 -21.94 14.76 1.11
C THR A 250 -20.43 14.55 1.34
N ILE A 251 -19.60 14.81 0.33
CA ILE A 251 -18.13 14.78 0.47
C ILE A 251 -17.69 15.77 1.56
N GLU A 252 -18.27 16.98 1.57
CA GLU A 252 -17.99 17.99 2.60
C GLU A 252 -18.33 17.48 4.01
N GLN A 253 -19.50 16.88 4.19
CA GLN A 253 -19.89 16.31 5.50
C GLN A 253 -18.96 15.18 5.94
N ILE A 254 -18.48 14.36 5.01
CA ILE A 254 -17.49 13.31 5.31
C ILE A 254 -16.12 13.91 5.64
N ASN A 255 -15.72 15.00 4.96
CA ASN A 255 -14.46 15.69 5.25
C ASN A 255 -14.44 16.31 6.64
N ASP A 256 -15.56 16.90 7.05
CA ASP A 256 -15.67 17.61 8.33
C ASP A 256 -15.97 16.67 9.51
N ASP A 257 -16.25 15.40 9.22
CA ASP A 257 -16.42 14.34 10.23
C ASP A 257 -15.07 13.65 10.53
N PRO A 258 -14.55 13.73 11.76
CA PRO A 258 -13.33 13.05 12.14
C PRO A 258 -13.47 11.51 12.22
N ALA A 259 -14.69 10.98 12.23
CA ALA A 259 -14.94 9.54 12.37
C ALA A 259 -14.43 8.73 11.18
N LEU A 260 -13.80 7.59 11.47
CA LEU A 260 -13.30 6.69 10.43
C LEU A 260 -14.44 5.90 9.78
N LYS A 261 -14.83 6.29 8.57
CA LYS A 261 -15.86 5.64 7.76
C LYS A 261 -15.28 5.05 6.47
N ARG A 262 -14.54 3.95 6.62
CA ARG A 262 -13.73 3.34 5.54
C ARG A 262 -14.49 3.12 4.21
N GLY A 263 -15.73 2.65 4.25
CA GLY A 263 -16.54 2.44 3.04
C GLY A 263 -16.88 3.75 2.31
N LEU A 264 -17.22 4.82 3.05
CA LEU A 264 -17.43 6.15 2.47
C LEU A 264 -16.13 6.75 1.92
N ASN A 265 -15.04 6.63 2.68
CA ASN A 265 -13.71 7.11 2.25
C ASN A 265 -13.30 6.45 0.93
N PHE A 266 -13.51 5.13 0.82
CA PHE A 266 -13.29 4.35 -0.40
C PHE A 266 -14.14 4.87 -1.57
N PHE A 267 -15.42 5.19 -1.36
CA PHE A 267 -16.27 5.76 -2.42
C PHE A 267 -15.80 7.12 -2.92
N ILE A 268 -15.36 8.02 -2.03
CA ILE A 268 -14.85 9.34 -2.45
C ILE A 268 -13.64 9.17 -3.37
N ILE A 269 -12.66 8.35 -2.96
CA ILE A 269 -11.45 8.11 -3.75
C ILE A 269 -11.79 7.54 -5.13
N HIS A 270 -12.62 6.50 -5.19
CA HIS A 270 -13.00 5.89 -6.46
C HIS A 270 -13.85 6.82 -7.33
N TYR A 271 -14.69 7.67 -6.76
CA TYR A 271 -15.42 8.69 -7.51
C TYR A 271 -14.47 9.74 -8.11
N LEU A 272 -13.52 10.27 -7.34
CA LEU A 272 -12.56 11.26 -7.82
C LEU A 272 -11.60 10.69 -8.88
N LEU A 273 -11.30 9.39 -8.82
CA LEU A 273 -10.46 8.70 -9.81
C LEU A 273 -11.25 8.14 -11.02
N SER A 274 -12.59 8.24 -11.01
CA SER A 274 -13.43 7.56 -12.02
C SER A 274 -13.45 8.22 -13.40
N SER A 275 -12.96 9.46 -13.54
CA SER A 275 -12.82 10.13 -14.84
C SER A 275 -11.43 10.78 -14.96
N PRO A 276 -10.88 10.89 -16.19
CA PRO A 276 -9.56 11.46 -16.37
C PRO A 276 -9.49 12.93 -15.90
N GLU A 277 -10.56 13.71 -16.08
CA GLU A 277 -10.61 15.10 -15.61
C GLU A 277 -10.65 15.20 -14.08
N ARG A 278 -11.57 14.48 -13.41
CA ARG A 278 -11.61 14.48 -11.93
C ARG A 278 -10.30 13.99 -11.33
N ALA A 279 -9.67 12.99 -11.94
CA ALA A 279 -8.37 12.48 -11.49
C ALA A 279 -7.27 13.56 -11.59
N GLN A 280 -7.26 14.40 -12.63
CA GLN A 280 -6.30 15.51 -12.74
C GLN A 280 -6.54 16.59 -11.69
N PHE A 281 -7.82 16.97 -11.45
CA PHE A 281 -8.16 17.90 -10.37
C PHE A 281 -7.79 17.34 -9.00
N PHE A 282 -8.07 16.07 -8.74
CA PHE A 282 -7.72 15.41 -7.49
C PHE A 282 -6.20 15.35 -7.28
N ALA A 283 -5.43 14.98 -8.30
CA ALA A 283 -3.97 14.99 -8.26
C ALA A 283 -3.39 16.41 -8.08
N TYR A 284 -4.08 17.45 -8.58
CA TYR A 284 -3.71 18.84 -8.32
C TYR A 284 -4.02 19.24 -6.88
N PHE A 285 -5.22 18.94 -6.39
CA PHE A 285 -5.64 19.17 -5.01
C PHE A 285 -4.68 18.50 -4.00
N LEU A 286 -4.38 17.21 -4.17
CA LEU A 286 -3.45 16.47 -3.32
C LEU A 286 -2.07 17.13 -3.30
N LYS A 287 -1.58 17.59 -4.46
CA LYS A 287 -0.31 18.33 -4.52
C LYS A 287 -0.36 19.63 -3.72
N GLN A 288 -1.44 20.42 -3.84
CA GLN A 288 -1.58 21.67 -3.09
C GLN A 288 -1.67 21.42 -1.58
N LEU A 289 -2.46 20.45 -1.16
CA LEU A 289 -2.61 20.08 0.24
C LEU A 289 -1.29 19.57 0.84
N ARG A 290 -0.55 18.74 0.09
CA ARG A 290 0.78 18.25 0.48
C ARG A 290 1.81 19.36 0.61
N LEU A 291 1.76 20.37 -0.26
CA LEU A 291 2.65 21.54 -0.20
C LEU A 291 2.29 22.46 0.96
N ALA A 292 1.00 22.62 1.27
CA ALA A 292 0.55 23.34 2.46
C ALA A 292 0.96 22.61 3.74
N ASN A 293 1.00 21.27 3.71
CA ASN A 293 1.39 20.39 4.80
C ASN A 293 0.82 20.81 6.17
N PRO A 294 -0.51 21.03 6.29
CA PRO A 294 -1.11 21.43 7.56
C PRO A 294 -0.92 20.34 8.62
N HIS A 295 -1.17 20.66 9.89
CA HIS A 295 -1.10 19.66 10.95
C HIS A 295 -2.16 19.92 12.02
N SER A 296 -2.56 18.84 12.71
CA SER A 296 -3.54 18.88 13.80
C SER A 296 -4.84 19.58 13.41
N GLU A 297 -5.31 20.57 14.17
CA GLU A 297 -6.61 21.25 14.00
C GLU A 297 -6.73 22.01 12.66
N SER A 298 -5.61 22.35 12.01
CA SER A 298 -5.62 23.08 10.74
C SER A 298 -5.88 22.19 9.52
N THR A 299 -5.82 20.87 9.65
CA THR A 299 -5.87 19.95 8.51
C THR A 299 -7.21 19.97 7.78
N LEU A 300 -8.32 19.83 8.50
CA LEU A 300 -9.64 19.72 7.89
C LEU A 300 -10.08 21.03 7.20
N SER A 301 -9.86 22.17 7.86
CA SER A 301 -10.21 23.49 7.32
C SER A 301 -9.37 23.85 6.08
N THR A 302 -8.07 23.53 6.10
CA THR A 302 -7.18 23.71 4.94
C THR A 302 -7.63 22.83 3.78
N ALA A 303 -7.94 21.56 4.03
CA ALA A 303 -8.41 20.63 3.01
C ALA A 303 -9.75 21.07 2.40
N ASN A 304 -10.73 21.45 3.21
CA ASN A 304 -12.04 21.93 2.74
C ASN A 304 -11.90 23.18 1.86
N SER A 305 -11.08 24.15 2.30
CA SER A 305 -10.77 25.36 1.51
C SER A 305 -10.13 25.02 0.16
N LEU A 306 -9.13 24.14 0.16
CA LEU A 306 -8.43 23.73 -1.06
C LEU A 306 -9.31 22.91 -2.01
N LEU A 307 -10.23 22.08 -1.51
CA LEU A 307 -11.19 21.35 -2.34
C LEU A 307 -12.06 22.32 -3.14
N LYS A 308 -12.72 23.26 -2.46
CA LYS A 308 -13.62 24.24 -3.09
C LYS A 308 -12.87 25.19 -4.03
N HIS A 309 -11.61 25.49 -3.75
CA HIS A 309 -10.78 26.27 -4.65
C HIS A 309 -10.35 25.48 -5.91
N THR A 310 -10.05 24.19 -5.75
CA THR A 310 -9.56 23.35 -6.85
C THR A 310 -10.69 22.93 -7.79
N PHE A 311 -11.84 22.55 -7.24
CA PHE A 311 -13.02 22.13 -8.00
C PHE A 311 -14.00 23.31 -8.11
N LYS A 312 -14.02 23.97 -9.27
CA LYS A 312 -14.76 25.25 -9.46
C LYS A 312 -16.28 25.13 -9.28
N ASP A 313 -16.87 24.00 -9.67
CA ASP A 313 -18.30 23.72 -9.45
C ASP A 313 -18.45 22.62 -8.39
N TRP A 314 -18.29 23.02 -7.13
CA TRP A 314 -18.36 22.09 -6.00
C TRP A 314 -19.72 21.39 -5.88
N GLN A 315 -20.82 22.08 -6.19
CA GLN A 315 -22.15 21.49 -6.16
C GLN A 315 -22.32 20.37 -7.19
N ALA A 316 -21.78 20.55 -8.41
CA ALA A 316 -21.76 19.48 -9.40
C ALA A 316 -20.91 18.28 -8.96
N ILE A 317 -19.82 18.51 -8.22
CA ILE A 317 -19.00 17.42 -7.66
C ILE A 317 -19.79 16.63 -6.61
N GLU A 318 -20.50 17.32 -5.70
CA GLU A 318 -21.35 16.70 -4.67
C GLU A 318 -22.51 15.91 -5.28
N GLN A 319 -23.22 16.50 -6.24
CA GLN A 319 -24.31 15.81 -6.93
C GLN A 319 -23.78 14.59 -7.71
N GLY A 320 -22.67 14.74 -8.41
CA GLY A 320 -22.05 13.63 -9.13
C GLY A 320 -21.57 12.50 -8.21
N PHE A 321 -21.18 12.80 -6.98
CA PHE A 321 -20.87 11.78 -5.96
C PHE A 321 -22.12 11.04 -5.52
N ALA A 322 -23.21 11.76 -5.23
CA ALA A 322 -24.48 11.14 -4.89
C ALA A 322 -25.00 10.24 -6.02
N ASP A 323 -24.91 10.70 -7.27
CA ASP A 323 -25.28 9.93 -8.46
C ASP A 323 -24.37 8.72 -8.64
N PHE A 324 -23.07 8.87 -8.40
CA PHE A 324 -22.11 7.76 -8.42
C PHE A 324 -22.52 6.67 -7.42
N VAL A 325 -22.78 7.02 -6.15
CA VAL A 325 -23.12 6.04 -5.11
C VAL A 325 -24.46 5.35 -5.40
N GLN A 326 -25.47 6.10 -5.86
CA GLN A 326 -26.78 5.54 -6.21
C GLN A 326 -26.73 4.53 -7.36
N ASN A 327 -25.73 4.63 -8.23
CA ASN A 327 -25.56 3.74 -9.37
C ASN A 327 -24.71 2.50 -9.08
N ILE A 328 -24.10 2.40 -7.89
CA ILE A 328 -23.28 1.25 -7.52
C ILE A 328 -24.16 -0.01 -7.46
N LYS A 329 -23.70 -1.07 -8.13
CA LYS A 329 -24.32 -2.39 -8.11
C LYS A 329 -23.23 -3.44 -7.86
N PRO A 330 -23.15 -4.00 -6.65
CA PRO A 330 -22.14 -5.00 -6.32
C PRO A 330 -22.27 -6.22 -7.26
N SER A 331 -21.17 -6.56 -7.90
CA SER A 331 -20.97 -7.79 -8.67
C SER A 331 -20.79 -8.95 -7.71
N PHE A 332 -20.12 -8.74 -6.59
CA PHE A 332 -19.87 -9.78 -5.59
C PHE A 332 -20.68 -9.55 -4.33
N HIS A 333 -21.16 -10.65 -3.76
CA HIS A 333 -21.76 -10.64 -2.43
C HIS A 333 -21.43 -11.95 -1.71
N ILE A 334 -20.72 -11.83 -0.58
CA ILE A 334 -20.43 -12.97 0.28
C ILE A 334 -21.68 -13.26 1.12
N VAL A 335 -22.48 -14.21 0.69
CA VAL A 335 -23.66 -14.67 1.43
C VAL A 335 -23.23 -15.41 2.69
N SER A 336 -22.25 -16.32 2.53
CA SER A 336 -21.60 -17.05 3.61
C SER A 336 -20.18 -17.41 3.19
N GLY A 337 -19.24 -17.44 4.14
CA GLY A 337 -17.83 -17.64 3.82
C GLY A 337 -16.93 -17.66 5.05
N PRO A 338 -15.63 -17.89 4.80
CA PRO A 338 -14.74 -16.82 4.40
C PRO A 338 -14.06 -17.12 3.05
N TRP A 339 -14.61 -16.55 1.98
CA TRP A 339 -14.06 -16.67 0.63
C TRP A 339 -12.78 -15.85 0.44
N GLU A 340 -11.89 -16.36 -0.39
CA GLU A 340 -10.62 -15.76 -0.80
C GLU A 340 -10.52 -15.74 -2.35
N GLN A 341 -9.57 -14.97 -2.88
CA GLN A 341 -9.40 -14.80 -4.34
C GLN A 341 -7.92 -14.75 -4.74
N ASP A 342 -7.55 -15.57 -5.73
CA ASP A 342 -6.26 -15.59 -6.43
C ASP A 342 -6.51 -15.46 -7.94
N GLY A 343 -6.13 -14.30 -8.50
CA GLY A 343 -6.47 -13.95 -9.88
C GLY A 343 -7.98 -14.02 -10.15
N ALA A 344 -8.38 -14.81 -11.15
CA ALA A 344 -9.78 -15.06 -11.50
C ALA A 344 -10.41 -16.23 -10.69
N SER A 345 -9.67 -16.85 -9.78
CA SER A 345 -10.11 -18.03 -9.03
C SER A 345 -10.49 -17.67 -7.60
N TYR A 346 -11.49 -18.35 -7.07
CA TYR A 346 -12.00 -18.17 -5.71
C TYR A 346 -11.90 -19.47 -4.94
N TRP A 347 -11.68 -19.39 -3.63
CA TRP A 347 -11.66 -20.57 -2.79
C TRP A 347 -12.22 -20.25 -1.41
N LEU A 348 -12.80 -21.26 -0.78
CA LEU A 348 -13.26 -21.16 0.60
C LEU A 348 -12.10 -21.46 1.52
N ARG A 349 -11.79 -20.55 2.45
CA ARG A 349 -10.82 -20.88 3.48
C ARG A 349 -11.44 -21.84 4.48
N ASN A 350 -10.66 -22.85 4.87
CA ASN A 350 -11.10 -23.83 5.85
C ASN A 350 -11.69 -23.18 7.12
N THR A 351 -12.87 -23.66 7.52
CA THR A 351 -13.60 -23.23 8.72
C THR A 351 -14.29 -24.41 9.38
N ASP A 352 -14.65 -24.25 10.65
CA ASP A 352 -15.42 -25.23 11.40
C ASP A 352 -16.92 -25.26 11.02
N SER A 353 -17.36 -24.43 10.07
CA SER A 353 -18.77 -24.40 9.62
C SER A 353 -19.12 -25.63 8.79
N THR A 354 -20.25 -26.27 9.10
CA THR A 354 -20.81 -27.37 8.32
C THR A 354 -21.71 -26.90 7.17
N ASP A 355 -21.97 -25.60 7.07
CA ASP A 355 -22.90 -25.05 6.08
C ASP A 355 -22.24 -24.97 4.70
N LEU A 356 -23.05 -25.04 3.65
CA LEU A 356 -22.57 -24.77 2.29
C LEU A 356 -22.30 -23.26 2.17
N SER A 357 -21.04 -22.89 1.99
CA SER A 357 -20.67 -21.49 1.80
C SER A 357 -21.04 -21.03 0.40
N ARG A 358 -21.47 -19.77 0.28
CA ARG A 358 -22.00 -19.20 -0.96
C ARG A 358 -21.41 -17.82 -1.25
N LEU A 359 -20.85 -17.68 -2.45
CA LEU A 359 -20.41 -16.40 -3.02
C LEU A 359 -21.22 -16.10 -4.28
N ASP A 360 -22.02 -15.04 -4.25
CA ASP A 360 -22.79 -14.61 -5.42
C ASP A 360 -21.96 -13.74 -6.35
N ILE A 361 -22.07 -14.01 -7.66
CA ILE A 361 -21.41 -13.28 -8.74
C ILE A 361 -22.46 -12.83 -9.76
N ASN A 362 -22.66 -11.52 -9.86
CA ASN A 362 -23.71 -10.83 -10.63
C ASN A 362 -23.15 -9.61 -11.37
N PRO A 363 -22.19 -9.78 -12.30
CA PRO A 363 -21.57 -8.67 -13.01
C PRO A 363 -22.60 -7.78 -13.74
N PRO A 364 -22.39 -6.45 -13.74
CA PRO A 364 -23.27 -5.53 -14.45
C PRO A 364 -23.16 -5.72 -15.98
N ARG A 365 -24.21 -5.35 -16.72
CA ARG A 365 -24.21 -5.42 -18.20
C ARG A 365 -23.20 -4.46 -18.84
N LYS A 366 -22.88 -3.36 -18.15
CA LYS A 366 -21.92 -2.33 -18.55
C LYS A 366 -21.13 -1.96 -17.31
N GLN A 367 -19.81 -1.94 -17.42
CA GLN A 367 -18.96 -1.44 -16.34
C GLN A 367 -19.28 0.03 -16.05
N THR A 368 -19.47 0.35 -14.78
CA THR A 368 -19.75 1.72 -14.32
C THR A 368 -18.50 2.42 -13.79
N HIS A 369 -17.38 1.70 -13.66
CA HIS A 369 -16.12 2.19 -13.12
C HIS A 369 -14.95 1.89 -14.09
N PRO A 370 -13.93 2.76 -14.16
CA PRO A 370 -12.80 2.58 -15.08
C PRO A 370 -11.81 1.48 -14.68
N VAL A 371 -11.98 0.86 -13.50
CA VAL A 371 -11.09 -0.20 -12.99
C VAL A 371 -11.80 -1.54 -13.05
N MET A 372 -11.07 -2.57 -13.48
CA MET A 372 -11.60 -3.92 -13.69
C MET A 372 -12.37 -4.43 -12.48
N ASP A 373 -13.66 -4.73 -12.67
CA ASP A 373 -14.49 -5.45 -11.69
C ASP A 373 -14.08 -6.94 -11.59
N PHE A 374 -13.33 -7.46 -12.57
CA PHE A 374 -12.99 -8.89 -12.68
C PHE A 374 -11.88 -9.09 -13.73
N PRO A 375 -10.67 -9.60 -13.40
CA PRO A 375 -9.80 -10.15 -14.44
C PRO A 375 -10.49 -11.38 -15.03
N GLY A 376 -10.80 -11.34 -16.33
CA GLY A 376 -11.33 -12.51 -17.02
C GLY A 376 -10.37 -13.70 -16.87
N PRO A 377 -10.87 -14.92 -16.67
CA PRO A 377 -9.99 -16.08 -16.57
C PRO A 377 -9.20 -16.29 -17.87
N LEU A 378 -7.99 -16.81 -17.74
CA LEU A 378 -7.21 -17.25 -18.90
C LEU A 378 -7.95 -18.35 -19.66
N SER A 379 -7.72 -18.45 -20.97
CA SER A 379 -8.24 -19.58 -21.74
C SER A 379 -7.73 -20.91 -21.17
N ASN A 380 -8.62 -21.91 -21.15
CA ASN A 380 -8.30 -23.24 -20.63
C ASN A 380 -8.81 -24.31 -21.61
N GLN A 381 -8.02 -25.35 -21.85
CA GLN A 381 -8.31 -26.39 -22.84
C GLN A 381 -9.57 -27.22 -22.53
N ILE A 382 -9.95 -27.36 -21.25
CA ILE A 382 -11.16 -28.09 -20.84
C ILE A 382 -12.40 -27.20 -20.75
N ILE A 383 -12.32 -25.93 -21.16
CA ILE A 383 -13.44 -24.99 -21.15
C ILE A 383 -13.62 -24.34 -22.51
N ASN A 384 -14.84 -24.43 -23.04
CA ASN A 384 -15.23 -23.74 -24.25
C ASN A 384 -16.64 -23.14 -24.10
N ILE A 385 -16.71 -21.81 -24.05
CA ILE A 385 -17.98 -21.07 -24.01
C ILE A 385 -18.16 -20.34 -25.33
N SER A 386 -19.19 -20.72 -26.07
CA SER A 386 -19.45 -20.25 -27.42
C SER A 386 -20.46 -19.11 -27.49
N ASN A 387 -21.37 -19.00 -26.52
CA ASN A 387 -22.49 -18.05 -26.60
C ASN A 387 -23.01 -17.62 -25.21
N LYS A 388 -23.95 -16.66 -25.22
CA LYS A 388 -24.51 -16.03 -24.02
C LYS A 388 -25.35 -16.95 -23.12
N ASN A 389 -25.82 -18.09 -23.62
CA ASN A 389 -26.63 -19.05 -22.86
C ASN A 389 -25.77 -20.11 -22.15
N GLN A 390 -24.46 -19.92 -22.13
CA GLN A 390 -23.50 -20.83 -21.53
C GLN A 390 -22.73 -20.17 -20.39
N VAL A 391 -22.43 -20.96 -19.36
CA VAL A 391 -21.53 -20.62 -18.26
C VAL A 391 -20.73 -21.85 -17.86
N ALA A 392 -19.47 -21.67 -17.53
CA ALA A 392 -18.64 -22.75 -17.05
C ALA A 392 -17.93 -22.39 -15.74
N VAL A 393 -17.58 -23.41 -14.96
CA VAL A 393 -16.69 -23.28 -13.81
C VAL A 393 -15.62 -24.34 -13.89
N LEU A 394 -14.35 -23.92 -13.78
CA LEU A 394 -13.21 -24.80 -13.55
C LEU A 394 -13.08 -25.04 -12.05
N ILE A 395 -13.02 -26.31 -11.65
CA ILE A 395 -12.71 -26.70 -10.29
C ILE A 395 -11.30 -27.27 -10.28
N GLY A 396 -10.38 -26.59 -9.59
CA GLY A 396 -9.04 -27.06 -9.28
C GLY A 396 -9.02 -27.70 -7.89
N PHE A 397 -8.75 -28.99 -7.82
CA PHE A 397 -8.79 -29.75 -6.58
C PHE A 397 -7.48 -29.69 -5.81
N GLU A 398 -7.64 -29.55 -4.49
CA GLU A 398 -6.57 -29.78 -3.52
C GLU A 398 -6.50 -31.28 -3.25
N GLN A 399 -5.37 -31.90 -3.61
CA GLN A 399 -5.22 -33.36 -3.67
C GLN A 399 -5.63 -34.04 -2.35
N SER A 400 -5.24 -33.43 -1.23
CA SER A 400 -5.49 -33.95 0.11
C SER A 400 -6.96 -33.90 0.54
N GLN A 401 -7.83 -33.25 -0.25
CA GLN A 401 -9.20 -32.92 0.14
C GLN A 401 -10.27 -33.45 -0.82
N ILE A 402 -9.90 -34.02 -1.98
CA ILE A 402 -10.83 -34.50 -3.03
C ILE A 402 -11.96 -35.37 -2.45
N ARG A 403 -11.65 -36.30 -1.54
CA ARG A 403 -12.62 -37.29 -1.02
C ARG A 403 -13.53 -36.80 0.11
N ARG A 404 -13.48 -35.51 0.46
CA ARG A 404 -14.36 -34.90 1.47
C ARG A 404 -14.91 -33.55 1.00
N SER A 405 -15.01 -33.39 -0.32
CA SER A 405 -15.30 -32.10 -0.95
C SER A 405 -16.74 -32.00 -1.38
N GLU A 406 -17.41 -30.90 -1.03
CA GLU A 406 -18.58 -30.44 -1.77
C GLU A 406 -18.22 -29.09 -2.39
N VAL A 407 -18.20 -29.05 -3.72
CA VAL A 407 -17.74 -27.86 -4.45
C VAL A 407 -18.47 -27.75 -5.78
N GLY A 408 -18.88 -26.55 -6.17
CA GLY A 408 -19.59 -26.38 -7.44
C GLY A 408 -20.12 -24.98 -7.68
N VAL A 409 -21.19 -24.92 -8.46
CA VAL A 409 -21.81 -23.69 -8.94
C VAL A 409 -23.32 -23.78 -8.90
N ALA A 410 -23.99 -22.67 -8.62
CA ALA A 410 -25.42 -22.51 -8.76
C ALA A 410 -25.77 -21.49 -9.84
N LEU A 411 -26.86 -21.73 -10.57
CA LEU A 411 -27.54 -20.72 -11.37
C LEU A 411 -28.59 -20.02 -10.49
N GLN A 412 -28.55 -18.68 -10.43
CA GLN A 412 -29.55 -17.91 -9.68
C GLN A 412 -30.84 -17.78 -10.51
N ALA A 413 -31.97 -18.26 -9.97
CA ALA A 413 -33.29 -18.13 -10.59
C ALA A 413 -33.98 -16.84 -10.16
N LYS A 414 -34.27 -16.70 -8.86
CA LYS A 414 -34.99 -15.55 -8.30
C LYS A 414 -34.45 -15.19 -6.93
N ARG A 415 -34.18 -13.89 -6.73
CA ARG A 415 -33.89 -13.33 -5.41
C ARG A 415 -35.19 -12.92 -4.72
N SER A 416 -35.34 -13.20 -3.44
CA SER A 416 -36.54 -12.81 -2.68
C SER A 416 -36.71 -11.28 -2.67
N LYS A 417 -37.95 -10.77 -2.56
CA LYS A 417 -38.19 -9.30 -2.51
C LYS A 417 -37.47 -8.66 -1.33
N HIS A 418 -37.42 -9.36 -0.19
CA HIS A 418 -36.69 -8.94 1.00
C HIS A 418 -35.19 -8.81 0.72
N ASN A 419 -34.56 -9.85 0.15
CA ASN A 419 -33.12 -9.83 -0.17
C ASN A 419 -32.78 -8.82 -1.27
N GLN A 420 -33.68 -8.58 -2.23
CA GLN A 420 -33.51 -7.51 -3.22
C GLN A 420 -33.44 -6.13 -2.57
N LEU A 421 -34.33 -5.82 -1.62
CA LEU A 421 -34.32 -4.56 -0.89
C LEU A 421 -33.11 -4.45 0.03
N TYR A 422 -32.77 -5.54 0.73
CA TYR A 422 -31.57 -5.61 1.57
C TYR A 422 -30.32 -5.25 0.76
N ARG A 423 -30.08 -5.92 -0.37
CA ARG A 423 -28.85 -5.70 -1.19
C ARG A 423 -28.75 -4.34 -1.88
N GLN A 424 -29.78 -3.50 -1.84
CA GLN A 424 -29.68 -2.11 -2.31
C GLN A 424 -28.97 -1.22 -1.28
N ARG A 425 -29.07 -1.53 0.02
CA ARG A 425 -28.62 -0.64 1.09
C ARG A 425 -27.80 -1.34 2.17
N PHE A 426 -27.82 -2.67 2.23
CA PHE A 426 -27.21 -3.51 3.25
C PHE A 426 -27.63 -3.15 4.70
N ILE A 427 -28.87 -2.66 4.85
CA ILE A 427 -29.50 -2.34 6.14
C ILE A 427 -30.47 -3.47 6.50
N GLY A 428 -30.37 -3.98 7.73
CA GLY A 428 -31.17 -5.09 8.23
C GLY A 428 -30.44 -6.44 8.17
N LYS A 429 -31.19 -7.54 8.07
CA LYS A 429 -30.68 -8.91 7.97
C LYS A 429 -31.14 -9.54 6.66
N GLU A 430 -30.24 -10.25 5.98
CA GLU A 430 -30.57 -11.05 4.80
C GLU A 430 -31.28 -12.36 5.22
N GLN A 431 -32.24 -12.81 4.41
CA GLN A 431 -32.89 -14.11 4.54
C GLN A 431 -32.36 -15.05 3.47
N ILE A 432 -31.14 -15.56 3.70
CA ILE A 432 -30.33 -16.30 2.70
C ILE A 432 -31.11 -17.45 2.06
N ASN A 433 -31.90 -18.16 2.86
CA ASN A 433 -32.61 -19.35 2.41
C ASN A 433 -33.76 -19.05 1.46
N ASP A 434 -34.25 -17.82 1.37
CA ASP A 434 -35.42 -17.44 0.56
C ASP A 434 -35.11 -17.31 -0.94
N ASP A 435 -33.83 -17.26 -1.31
CA ASP A 435 -33.42 -17.21 -2.70
C ASP A 435 -33.63 -18.55 -3.41
N GLN A 436 -33.98 -18.49 -4.70
CA GLN A 436 -34.14 -19.64 -5.55
C GLN A 436 -32.87 -19.90 -6.36
N LEU A 437 -32.25 -21.06 -6.14
CA LEU A 437 -31.01 -21.48 -6.79
C LEU A 437 -31.16 -22.89 -7.37
N LEU A 438 -30.54 -23.12 -8.54
CA LEU A 438 -30.31 -24.46 -9.07
C LEU A 438 -28.83 -24.79 -8.96
N GLU A 439 -28.50 -25.71 -8.07
CA GLU A 439 -27.15 -26.04 -7.62
C GLU A 439 -26.60 -27.25 -8.37
N PHE A 440 -25.31 -27.21 -8.74
CA PHE A 440 -24.57 -28.27 -9.42
C PHE A 440 -23.26 -28.49 -8.66
N ILE A 441 -23.19 -29.55 -7.84
CA ILE A 441 -22.13 -29.76 -6.85
C ILE A 441 -21.43 -31.09 -7.13
N ILE A 442 -20.11 -31.08 -7.21
CA ILE A 442 -19.30 -32.30 -7.18
C ILE A 442 -19.11 -32.69 -5.72
N VAL A 443 -19.54 -33.90 -5.37
CA VAL A 443 -19.45 -34.47 -4.03
C VAL A 443 -18.39 -35.57 -4.03
N ASP A 444 -17.40 -35.42 -3.15
CA ASP A 444 -16.27 -36.32 -2.90
C ASP A 444 -15.42 -36.66 -4.13
N GLY A 445 -15.53 -35.87 -5.21
CA GLY A 445 -14.90 -36.18 -6.50
C GLY A 445 -15.50 -37.38 -7.21
N GLU A 446 -16.66 -37.87 -6.78
CA GLU A 446 -17.24 -39.16 -7.21
C GLU A 446 -18.60 -39.00 -7.91
N ARG A 447 -19.38 -37.97 -7.57
CA ARG A 447 -20.73 -37.77 -8.12
C ARG A 447 -21.07 -36.29 -8.30
N LEU A 448 -21.91 -36.01 -9.29
CA LEU A 448 -22.59 -34.74 -9.46
C LEU A 448 -23.95 -34.80 -8.74
N HIS A 449 -24.15 -33.89 -7.79
CA HIS A 449 -25.41 -33.66 -7.10
C HIS A 449 -26.05 -32.38 -7.64
N ILE A 450 -27.30 -32.49 -8.11
CA ILE A 450 -28.09 -31.37 -8.62
C ILE A 450 -29.27 -31.15 -7.68
N ASN A 451 -29.43 -29.94 -7.17
CA ASN A 451 -30.45 -29.60 -6.18
C ASN A 451 -31.13 -28.26 -6.50
N GLY A 452 -32.42 -28.14 -6.17
CA GLY A 452 -33.19 -26.91 -6.35
C GLY A 452 -33.51 -26.28 -5.00
N GLN A 453 -32.74 -25.28 -4.57
CA GLN A 453 -33.04 -24.54 -3.35
C GLN A 453 -34.26 -23.65 -3.59
N ASN A 454 -35.35 -23.87 -2.84
CA ASN A 454 -36.62 -23.15 -2.96
C ASN A 454 -37.22 -23.11 -4.37
N ILE A 455 -36.88 -24.08 -5.22
CA ILE A 455 -37.49 -24.27 -6.53
C ILE A 455 -38.59 -25.30 -6.38
N ASN A 456 -39.85 -24.83 -6.37
CA ASN A 456 -41.01 -25.71 -6.30
C ASN A 456 -40.98 -26.72 -7.46
N LYS A 457 -41.33 -27.98 -7.16
CA LYS A 457 -41.42 -29.09 -8.13
C LYS A 457 -40.08 -29.57 -8.73
N PHE A 458 -38.93 -29.20 -8.16
CA PHE A 458 -37.65 -29.82 -8.53
C PHE A 458 -37.28 -30.92 -7.52
N SER A 459 -36.99 -32.12 -8.01
CA SER A 459 -36.48 -33.22 -7.18
C SER A 459 -34.96 -33.30 -7.32
N SER A 460 -34.26 -33.38 -6.19
CA SER A 460 -32.80 -33.56 -6.17
C SER A 460 -32.36 -34.79 -6.96
N LEU A 461 -31.29 -34.67 -7.74
CA LEU A 461 -30.73 -35.73 -8.58
C LEU A 461 -29.27 -35.97 -8.22
N GLN A 462 -28.85 -37.23 -8.17
CA GLN A 462 -27.44 -37.61 -8.00
C GLN A 462 -27.00 -38.54 -9.11
N LEU A 463 -25.86 -38.22 -9.73
CA LEU A 463 -25.30 -38.95 -10.87
C LEU A 463 -23.83 -39.26 -10.60
N GLY A 464 -23.44 -40.52 -10.73
CA GLY A 464 -22.03 -40.91 -10.61
C GLY A 464 -21.19 -40.35 -11.76
N LEU A 465 -19.95 -39.95 -11.47
CA LEU A 465 -18.96 -39.63 -12.49
C LEU A 465 -18.48 -40.94 -13.15
N THR A 466 -18.29 -40.94 -14.47
CA THR A 466 -17.77 -42.15 -15.14
C THR A 466 -16.35 -42.49 -14.65
N PRO A 467 -15.92 -43.77 -14.72
CA PRO A 467 -14.55 -44.14 -14.36
C PRO A 467 -13.48 -43.28 -15.03
N GLU A 468 -13.64 -42.97 -16.31
CA GLU A 468 -12.68 -42.18 -17.11
C GLU A 468 -12.59 -40.73 -16.62
N ILE A 469 -13.72 -40.11 -16.28
CA ILE A 469 -13.74 -38.76 -15.70
C ILE A 469 -13.07 -38.76 -14.33
N ARG A 470 -13.32 -39.77 -13.49
CA ARG A 470 -12.71 -39.86 -12.15
C ARG A 470 -11.19 -40.04 -12.23
N GLU A 471 -10.72 -40.93 -13.10
CA GLU A 471 -9.28 -41.11 -13.33
C GLU A 471 -8.62 -39.83 -13.84
N ALA A 472 -9.27 -39.14 -14.78
CA ALA A 472 -8.78 -37.86 -15.32
C ALA A 472 -8.74 -36.75 -14.26
N LEU A 473 -9.79 -36.64 -13.46
CA LEU A 473 -9.90 -35.71 -12.33
C LEU A 473 -8.78 -35.97 -11.33
N ILE A 474 -8.55 -37.21 -10.90
CA ILE A 474 -7.51 -37.55 -9.92
C ILE A 474 -6.11 -37.25 -10.48
N LYS A 475 -5.87 -37.57 -11.76
CA LYS A 475 -4.57 -37.39 -12.41
C LYS A 475 -4.21 -35.91 -12.61
N ASN A 476 -5.15 -35.10 -13.10
CA ASN A 476 -4.90 -33.68 -13.44
C ASN A 476 -5.44 -32.69 -12.40
N LYS A 477 -6.10 -33.19 -11.35
CA LYS A 477 -6.64 -32.41 -10.23
C LYS A 477 -7.62 -31.32 -10.68
N SER A 478 -8.36 -31.57 -11.74
CA SER A 478 -9.27 -30.57 -12.30
C SER A 478 -10.45 -31.19 -13.03
N ILE A 479 -11.60 -30.53 -12.94
CA ILE A 479 -12.78 -30.80 -13.77
C ILE A 479 -13.46 -29.47 -14.13
N ALA A 480 -14.04 -29.39 -15.32
CA ALA A 480 -14.88 -28.29 -15.73
C ALA A 480 -16.35 -28.70 -15.73
N ILE A 481 -17.23 -27.84 -15.22
CA ILE A 481 -18.68 -27.94 -15.35
C ILE A 481 -19.11 -26.88 -16.35
N LEU A 482 -19.63 -27.28 -17.51
CA LEU A 482 -20.26 -26.39 -18.49
C LEU A 482 -21.77 -26.57 -18.45
N LEU A 483 -22.50 -25.48 -18.23
CA LEU A 483 -23.96 -25.42 -18.24
C LEU A 483 -24.42 -24.67 -19.49
N SER A 484 -25.26 -25.30 -20.32
CA SER A 484 -25.90 -24.68 -21.47
C SER A 484 -27.42 -24.65 -21.28
N LEU A 485 -28.00 -23.45 -21.28
CA LEU A 485 -29.45 -23.27 -21.23
C LEU A 485 -30.04 -23.42 -22.64
N GLU A 486 -30.76 -24.51 -22.87
CA GLU A 486 -31.47 -24.81 -24.13
C GLU A 486 -32.98 -24.64 -23.94
N GLU A 487 -33.79 -24.68 -25.01
CA GLU A 487 -35.21 -24.27 -24.96
C GLU A 487 -36.08 -25.06 -23.96
N ALA A 488 -35.74 -26.31 -23.67
CA ALA A 488 -36.53 -27.22 -22.82
C ALA A 488 -35.72 -27.99 -21.78
N HIS A 489 -34.39 -27.80 -21.73
CA HIS A 489 -33.52 -28.55 -20.83
C HIS A 489 -32.23 -27.77 -20.56
N ILE A 490 -31.48 -28.23 -19.56
CA ILE A 490 -30.11 -27.78 -19.32
C ILE A 490 -29.18 -28.90 -19.76
N LYS A 491 -28.29 -28.61 -20.72
CA LYS A 491 -27.21 -29.52 -21.07
C LYS A 491 -26.01 -29.25 -20.16
N ILE A 492 -25.62 -30.26 -19.41
CA ILE A 492 -24.48 -30.23 -18.48
C ILE A 492 -23.37 -31.06 -19.12
N THR A 493 -22.18 -30.48 -19.27
CA THR A 493 -21.01 -31.18 -19.79
C THR A 493 -19.89 -31.11 -18.75
N LEU A 494 -19.49 -32.26 -18.24
CA LEU A 494 -18.34 -32.41 -17.36
C LEU A 494 -17.13 -32.75 -18.22
N THR A 495 -16.07 -31.94 -18.14
CA THR A 495 -14.86 -32.15 -18.95
C THR A 495 -13.63 -32.27 -18.07
N ALA A 496 -12.81 -33.27 -18.32
CA ALA A 496 -11.50 -33.45 -17.68
C ALA A 496 -10.45 -33.79 -18.74
N LEU A 497 -9.18 -33.53 -18.42
CA LEU A 497 -8.06 -33.86 -19.30
C LEU A 497 -7.41 -35.16 -18.84
N ASN A 498 -7.12 -36.08 -19.76
CA ASN A 498 -6.19 -37.20 -19.53
C ASN A 498 -5.58 -37.62 -20.87
N ASN A 499 -4.49 -36.97 -21.28
CA ASN A 499 -3.87 -37.04 -22.62
C ASN A 499 -4.78 -36.58 -23.79
N LYS A 500 -6.09 -36.77 -23.66
CA LYS A 500 -7.18 -36.26 -24.50
C LYS A 500 -8.29 -35.67 -23.61
N LEU A 501 -9.20 -34.91 -24.20
CA LEU A 501 -10.40 -34.44 -23.52
C LEU A 501 -11.34 -35.64 -23.27
N ILE A 502 -11.83 -35.75 -22.05
CA ILE A 502 -12.84 -36.73 -21.65
C ILE A 502 -14.07 -35.93 -21.24
N GLU A 503 -15.22 -36.27 -21.82
CA GLU A 503 -16.49 -35.61 -21.58
C GLU A 503 -17.53 -36.59 -21.04
N GLN A 504 -18.32 -36.13 -20.08
CA GLN A 504 -19.57 -36.77 -19.65
C GLN A 504 -20.70 -35.74 -19.82
N GLN A 505 -21.66 -36.06 -20.68
CA GLN A 505 -22.80 -35.20 -20.98
C GLN A 505 -24.05 -35.69 -20.27
N ILE A 506 -24.80 -34.76 -19.67
CA ILE A 506 -26.03 -35.01 -18.93
C ILE A 506 -27.09 -34.03 -19.44
N ILE A 507 -28.27 -34.54 -19.78
CA ILE A 507 -29.43 -33.74 -20.16
C ILE A 507 -30.34 -33.68 -18.94
N LEU A 508 -30.57 -32.48 -18.41
CA LEU A 508 -31.48 -32.23 -17.29
C LEU A 508 -32.77 -31.59 -17.83
N PRO A 509 -33.87 -32.35 -17.95
CA PRO A 509 -35.18 -31.77 -18.24
C PRO A 509 -35.56 -30.78 -17.15
N ILE A 510 -36.02 -29.59 -17.53
CA ILE A 510 -36.45 -28.57 -16.58
C ILE A 510 -37.69 -27.87 -17.09
N ALA A 511 -38.60 -27.52 -16.19
CA ALA A 511 -39.82 -26.82 -16.56
C ALA A 511 -39.49 -25.42 -17.14
N ARG A 512 -40.21 -25.04 -18.20
CA ARG A 512 -39.94 -23.82 -18.98
C ARG A 512 -40.06 -22.54 -18.14
N ASP A 513 -40.97 -22.53 -17.17
CA ASP A 513 -41.14 -21.44 -16.20
C ASP A 513 -39.88 -21.25 -15.33
N ILE A 514 -39.25 -22.32 -14.86
CA ILE A 514 -37.97 -22.24 -14.13
C ILE A 514 -36.86 -21.79 -15.07
N LEU A 515 -36.72 -22.44 -16.23
CA LEU A 515 -35.66 -22.17 -17.21
C LEU A 515 -35.58 -20.69 -17.60
N THR A 516 -36.73 -20.05 -17.85
CA THR A 516 -36.79 -18.62 -18.24
C THR A 516 -36.35 -17.65 -17.14
N THR A 517 -36.30 -18.10 -15.88
CA THR A 517 -35.79 -17.29 -14.76
C THR A 517 -34.27 -17.41 -14.58
N LEU A 518 -33.67 -18.51 -15.05
CA LEU A 518 -32.24 -18.76 -14.90
C LEU A 518 -31.43 -17.81 -15.80
N ASN A 519 -30.24 -17.43 -15.30
CA ASN A 519 -29.35 -16.51 -16.01
C ASN A 519 -27.89 -16.95 -15.86
N THR A 520 -27.25 -17.28 -16.98
CA THR A 520 -25.84 -17.70 -17.05
C THR A 520 -24.84 -16.62 -16.63
N LYS A 521 -25.27 -15.37 -16.48
CA LYS A 521 -24.45 -14.27 -15.92
C LYS A 521 -24.64 -14.07 -14.42
N LYS A 522 -25.56 -14.80 -13.78
CA LYS A 522 -25.87 -14.70 -12.35
C LYS A 522 -25.65 -16.05 -11.71
N ILE A 523 -24.47 -16.22 -11.15
CA ILE A 523 -24.06 -17.50 -10.57
C ILE A 523 -23.72 -17.37 -9.10
N SER A 524 -23.72 -18.49 -8.41
CA SER A 524 -23.22 -18.59 -7.04
C SER A 524 -22.14 -19.65 -7.01
N LEU A 525 -20.96 -19.33 -6.47
CA LEU A 525 -19.94 -20.32 -6.19
C LEU A 525 -20.27 -20.97 -4.85
N LEU A 526 -20.15 -22.30 -4.80
CA LEU A 526 -20.54 -23.12 -3.66
C LEU A 526 -19.35 -23.97 -3.21
N SER A 527 -19.09 -23.98 -1.91
CA SER A 527 -18.05 -24.83 -1.32
C SER A 527 -18.32 -25.15 0.14
N ARG A 528 -17.90 -26.33 0.61
CA ARG A 528 -17.93 -26.74 2.02
C ARG A 528 -16.65 -27.49 2.39
N ASN A 529 -16.02 -27.06 3.49
CA ASN A 529 -14.89 -27.77 4.14
C ASN A 529 -13.71 -28.14 3.23
N ASN A 530 -13.44 -27.34 2.21
CA ASN A 530 -12.32 -27.52 1.30
C ASN A 530 -11.76 -26.17 0.84
N ASN A 531 -10.52 -26.19 0.34
CA ASN A 531 -9.83 -25.04 -0.24
C ASN A 531 -9.70 -25.18 -1.77
N HIS A 532 -10.67 -25.82 -2.44
CA HIS A 532 -10.63 -25.97 -3.89
C HIS A 532 -10.79 -24.62 -4.59
N LEU A 533 -10.09 -24.48 -5.72
CA LEU A 533 -10.14 -23.29 -6.54
C LEU A 533 -11.31 -23.39 -7.53
N LEU A 534 -12.16 -22.37 -7.54
CA LEU A 534 -13.30 -22.21 -8.42
C LEU A 534 -13.05 -21.03 -9.35
N THR A 535 -12.86 -21.29 -10.63
CA THR A 535 -12.67 -20.25 -11.65
C THR A 535 -13.90 -20.16 -12.55
N PRO A 536 -14.75 -19.14 -12.42
CA PRO A 536 -15.92 -18.97 -13.27
C PRO A 536 -15.59 -18.35 -14.62
N TYR A 537 -16.20 -18.87 -15.68
CA TYR A 537 -16.11 -18.39 -17.06
C TYR A 537 -17.51 -17.92 -17.49
N LEU A 538 -17.66 -16.62 -17.68
CA LEU A 538 -18.93 -15.97 -18.06
C LEU A 538 -18.83 -15.42 -19.49
N TYR A 539 -19.91 -15.47 -20.27
CA TYR A 539 -19.90 -14.92 -21.64
C TYR A 539 -20.12 -13.38 -21.67
N PRO A 540 -19.33 -12.62 -22.45
CA PRO A 540 -18.22 -13.07 -23.29
C PRO A 540 -16.96 -13.40 -22.47
N ALA A 541 -16.32 -14.54 -22.78
CA ALA A 541 -15.19 -15.08 -22.02
C ALA A 541 -13.97 -14.13 -21.96
N ASN A 542 -13.85 -13.18 -22.90
CA ASN A 542 -12.63 -12.42 -23.17
C ASN A 542 -12.84 -10.88 -23.19
N SER A 543 -13.82 -10.30 -22.49
CA SER A 543 -14.00 -8.83 -22.52
C SER A 543 -12.83 -8.04 -21.92
N PHE A 544 -11.88 -8.71 -21.27
CA PHE A 544 -10.71 -8.08 -20.64
C PHE A 544 -9.45 -8.65 -21.25
N SER A 545 -9.08 -8.11 -22.42
CA SER A 545 -7.81 -8.39 -23.06
C SER A 545 -6.67 -8.23 -22.05
N ASN A 546 -5.98 -9.33 -21.75
CA ASN A 546 -4.61 -9.34 -21.25
C ASN A 546 -3.73 -8.67 -22.32
N THR A 547 -3.81 -7.34 -22.40
CA THR A 547 -2.87 -6.57 -23.20
C THR A 547 -1.52 -6.77 -22.54
N GLN A 548 -0.60 -7.35 -23.31
CA GLN A 548 0.83 -7.45 -22.99
C GLN A 548 1.27 -6.14 -22.31
N PRO A 549 1.87 -6.21 -21.12
CA PRO A 549 2.20 -5.01 -20.37
C PRO A 549 3.16 -4.15 -21.19
N SER A 550 2.75 -2.93 -21.53
CA SER A 550 3.68 -1.94 -22.05
C SER A 550 4.67 -1.57 -20.94
N VAL A 551 5.91 -1.28 -21.30
CA VAL A 551 6.99 -0.87 -20.37
C VAL A 551 6.77 0.57 -19.86
N ALA A 552 5.57 0.89 -19.35
CA ALA A 552 5.34 2.12 -18.63
C ALA A 552 5.87 1.96 -17.20
N GLN A 553 6.63 2.93 -16.70
CA GLN A 553 7.20 2.91 -15.36
C GLN A 553 6.22 3.44 -14.29
N ILE A 554 5.21 4.22 -14.68
CA ILE A 554 4.22 4.82 -13.77
C ILE A 554 2.81 4.40 -14.22
N PRO A 555 1.94 3.96 -13.28
CA PRO A 555 0.55 3.62 -13.54
C PRO A 555 -0.22 4.72 -14.24
N ASN A 556 -0.96 4.31 -15.28
CA ASN A 556 -1.92 5.15 -15.96
C ASN A 556 -3.13 4.29 -16.35
N PRO A 557 -4.26 4.44 -15.63
CA PRO A 557 -5.51 3.70 -15.87
C PRO A 557 -6.05 3.82 -17.29
N TRP A 558 -5.76 4.94 -17.94
CA TRP A 558 -6.20 5.24 -19.30
C TRP A 558 -5.25 4.67 -20.35
N VAL A 559 -4.13 4.07 -19.95
CA VAL A 559 -3.10 3.46 -20.81
C VAL A 559 -2.63 4.43 -21.91
N PHE A 560 -2.60 5.72 -21.56
CA PHE A 560 -2.25 6.82 -22.44
C PHE A 560 -0.79 7.23 -22.27
N LYS A 561 0.02 7.09 -23.33
CA LYS A 561 1.48 7.27 -23.26
C LYS A 561 1.92 8.64 -22.72
N ASN A 562 1.27 9.74 -23.14
CA ASN A 562 1.69 11.10 -22.78
C ASN A 562 0.88 11.69 -21.61
N TYR A 563 0.45 10.86 -20.66
CA TYR A 563 -0.33 11.32 -19.51
C TYR A 563 0.42 12.33 -18.64
N ASN A 564 1.74 12.21 -18.52
CA ASN A 564 2.57 13.19 -17.84
C ASN A 564 2.53 14.58 -18.53
N LEU A 565 2.56 14.63 -19.87
CA LEU A 565 2.37 15.89 -20.60
C LEU A 565 0.97 16.49 -20.34
N LEU A 566 -0.08 15.66 -20.40
CA LEU A 566 -1.43 16.08 -20.06
C LEU A 566 -1.50 16.70 -18.66
N SER A 567 -0.94 16.03 -17.65
CA SER A 567 -0.90 16.54 -16.27
C SER A 567 -0.14 17.86 -16.14
N ARG A 568 0.96 18.06 -16.87
CA ARG A 568 1.71 19.33 -16.87
C ARG A 568 0.92 20.46 -17.53
N LEU A 569 0.29 20.21 -18.68
CA LEU A 569 -0.56 21.19 -19.36
C LEU A 569 -1.79 21.54 -18.54
N PHE A 570 -2.42 20.56 -17.91
CA PHE A 570 -3.53 20.77 -16.99
C PHE A 570 -3.12 21.67 -15.82
N ARG A 571 -2.02 21.35 -15.13
CA ARG A 571 -1.50 22.18 -14.03
C ARG A 571 -1.14 23.59 -14.47
N THR A 572 -0.55 23.73 -15.65
CA THR A 572 -0.21 25.04 -16.23
C THR A 572 -1.47 25.86 -16.50
N CYS A 573 -2.51 25.23 -17.05
CA CYS A 573 -3.81 25.84 -17.25
C CYS A 573 -4.42 26.30 -15.92
N GLN A 574 -4.39 25.47 -14.88
CA GLN A 574 -4.90 25.85 -13.55
C GLN A 574 -4.13 27.04 -12.94
N ILE A 575 -2.81 27.06 -13.03
CA ILE A 575 -1.96 28.13 -12.47
C ILE A 575 -2.09 29.45 -13.26
N HIS A 576 -2.24 29.36 -14.58
CA HIS A 576 -2.20 30.52 -15.48
C HIS A 576 -3.50 30.72 -16.26
N VAL A 577 -4.64 30.35 -15.66
CA VAL A 577 -5.96 30.36 -16.33
C VAL A 577 -6.29 31.71 -16.98
N PHE A 578 -5.90 32.82 -16.34
CA PHE A 578 -6.12 34.18 -16.87
C PHE A 578 -5.26 34.53 -18.09
N LYS A 579 -4.09 33.90 -18.25
CA LYS A 579 -3.20 34.08 -19.41
C LYS A 579 -3.48 33.07 -20.52
N LEU A 580 -4.08 31.94 -20.17
CA LEU A 580 -4.43 30.83 -21.05
C LEU A 580 -5.95 30.72 -21.23
N THR A 581 -6.57 31.74 -21.83
CA THR A 581 -8.01 31.77 -22.11
C THR A 581 -8.50 30.47 -22.75
N ASN A 582 -9.63 29.93 -22.28
CA ASN A 582 -10.29 28.69 -22.73
C ASN A 582 -9.51 27.38 -22.52
N CYS A 583 -8.34 27.40 -21.86
CA CYS A 583 -7.52 26.20 -21.69
C CYS A 583 -8.26 25.05 -21.00
N GLU A 584 -9.14 25.34 -20.04
CA GLU A 584 -9.89 24.32 -19.29
C GLU A 584 -10.88 23.59 -20.19
N LEU A 585 -11.69 24.33 -20.94
CA LEU A 585 -12.67 23.76 -21.87
C LEU A 585 -11.99 22.90 -22.94
N GLU A 586 -10.86 23.37 -23.46
CA GLU A 586 -10.09 22.64 -24.46
C GLU A 586 -9.50 21.32 -23.92
N LEU A 587 -8.89 21.37 -22.73
CA LEU A 587 -8.35 20.17 -22.09
C LEU A 587 -9.46 19.21 -21.64
N SER A 588 -10.60 19.72 -21.18
CA SER A 588 -11.77 18.91 -20.82
C SER A 588 -12.29 18.11 -22.00
N LYS A 589 -12.44 18.74 -23.18
CA LYS A 589 -12.83 18.07 -24.43
C LYS A 589 -11.85 16.96 -24.86
N LEU A 590 -10.56 17.16 -24.62
CA LEU A 590 -9.53 16.15 -24.87
C LEU A 590 -9.63 14.98 -23.88
N MET A 591 -9.75 15.28 -22.59
CA MET A 591 -9.84 14.27 -21.53
C MET A 591 -11.10 13.41 -21.65
N ALA A 592 -12.23 13.98 -22.08
CA ALA A 592 -13.47 13.24 -22.33
C ALA A 592 -13.30 12.11 -23.37
N LYS A 593 -12.35 12.25 -24.30
CA LYS A 593 -12.03 11.24 -25.34
C LYS A 593 -10.94 10.25 -24.92
N LEU A 594 -10.27 10.46 -23.78
CA LEU A 594 -9.10 9.70 -23.35
C LEU A 594 -9.41 8.23 -23.04
N THR A 595 -10.66 7.92 -22.71
CA THR A 595 -11.12 6.56 -22.38
C THR A 595 -11.18 5.64 -23.60
N ASP A 596 -11.24 6.18 -24.83
CA ASP A 596 -11.15 5.40 -26.06
C ASP A 596 -9.74 5.49 -26.66
N LYS A 597 -9.05 4.33 -26.68
CA LYS A 597 -7.69 4.19 -27.23
C LYS A 597 -7.58 4.65 -28.69
N LYS A 598 -8.66 4.62 -29.46
CA LYS A 598 -8.68 5.08 -30.86
C LYS A 598 -8.35 6.56 -31.00
N HIS A 599 -8.61 7.37 -29.96
CA HIS A 599 -8.33 8.80 -29.98
C HIS A 599 -6.93 9.18 -29.49
N HIS A 600 -6.15 8.24 -28.92
CA HIS A 600 -4.89 8.55 -28.24
C HIS A 600 -3.86 9.25 -29.14
N THR A 601 -3.71 8.83 -30.39
CA THR A 601 -2.76 9.46 -31.34
C THR A 601 -3.12 10.91 -31.65
N THR A 602 -4.41 11.19 -31.84
CA THR A 602 -4.91 12.55 -32.08
C THR A 602 -4.73 13.43 -30.84
N ILE A 603 -5.11 12.92 -29.67
CA ILE A 603 -4.94 13.63 -28.39
C ILE A 603 -3.47 13.98 -28.17
N ASN A 604 -2.53 13.04 -28.41
CA ASN A 604 -1.10 13.30 -28.30
C ASN A 604 -0.63 14.46 -29.19
N SER A 605 -1.11 14.52 -30.42
CA SER A 605 -0.77 15.58 -31.37
C SER A 605 -1.29 16.94 -30.89
N GLU A 606 -2.54 16.98 -30.43
CA GLU A 606 -3.15 18.21 -29.87
C GLU A 606 -2.44 18.70 -28.60
N LEU A 607 -2.03 17.79 -27.70
CA LEU A 607 -1.28 18.18 -26.50
C LEU A 607 0.08 18.81 -26.84
N ASN A 608 0.79 18.31 -27.86
CA ASN A 608 2.05 18.91 -28.29
C ASN A 608 1.85 20.31 -28.91
N LEU A 609 0.78 20.51 -29.67
CA LEU A 609 0.41 21.84 -30.18
C LEU A 609 0.13 22.81 -29.02
N LYS A 610 -0.62 22.37 -28.01
CA LYS A 610 -0.91 23.16 -26.80
C LYS A 610 0.35 23.47 -26.00
N LEU A 611 1.29 22.53 -25.89
CA LEU A 611 2.58 22.78 -25.24
C LEU A 611 3.31 23.94 -25.90
N ASN A 612 3.42 23.93 -27.22
CA ASN A 612 4.09 24.99 -27.98
C ASN A 612 3.36 26.34 -27.88
N ASP A 613 2.02 26.34 -27.90
CA ASP A 613 1.22 27.55 -27.67
C ASP A 613 1.46 28.14 -26.28
N TYR A 614 1.38 27.30 -25.24
CA TYR A 614 1.54 27.76 -23.87
C TYR A 614 2.96 28.26 -23.60
N MET A 615 3.98 27.61 -24.17
CA MET A 615 5.37 28.10 -24.10
C MET A 615 5.51 29.50 -24.70
N LYS A 616 4.91 29.75 -25.87
CA LYS A 616 4.94 31.07 -26.52
C LYS A 616 4.21 32.15 -25.70
N ARG A 617 3.03 31.82 -25.17
CA ARG A 617 2.18 32.78 -24.44
C ARG A 617 2.70 33.12 -23.05
N LEU A 618 3.28 32.15 -22.35
CA LEU A 618 3.78 32.34 -20.99
C LEU A 618 5.24 32.82 -21.00
N GLY A 619 6.07 32.33 -21.93
CA GLY A 619 7.51 32.53 -21.84
C GLY A 619 8.07 31.95 -20.53
N ASP A 620 9.12 32.58 -20.00
CA ASP A 620 9.87 32.08 -18.83
C ASP A 620 9.03 31.92 -17.55
N ILE A 621 7.94 32.68 -17.39
CA ILE A 621 7.05 32.54 -16.21
C ILE A 621 6.38 31.16 -16.17
N GLY A 622 6.21 30.52 -17.33
CA GLY A 622 5.59 29.21 -17.46
C GLY A 622 6.55 28.06 -17.16
N PHE A 623 7.85 28.31 -16.98
CA PHE A 623 8.89 27.28 -16.87
C PHE A 623 8.52 26.18 -15.89
N ARG A 624 8.21 26.53 -14.63
CA ARG A 624 7.97 25.53 -13.57
C ARG A 624 6.74 24.67 -13.87
N ALA A 625 5.65 25.28 -14.31
CA ALA A 625 4.39 24.58 -14.54
C ALA A 625 4.46 23.71 -15.81
N LEU A 626 5.02 24.24 -16.91
CA LEU A 626 5.12 23.55 -18.19
C LEU A 626 6.15 22.42 -18.16
N SER A 627 7.33 22.66 -17.58
CA SER A 627 8.37 21.64 -17.50
C SER A 627 8.06 20.62 -16.41
N GLY A 628 7.43 21.04 -15.30
CA GLY A 628 7.26 20.20 -14.11
C GLY A 628 8.57 19.91 -13.37
N ILE A 629 9.68 20.58 -13.75
CA ILE A 629 11.00 20.38 -13.16
C ILE A 629 11.01 20.88 -11.72
N ASP A 630 11.51 20.05 -10.81
CA ASP A 630 11.73 20.39 -9.40
C ASP A 630 13.20 20.26 -9.03
N SER A 631 13.69 21.16 -8.17
CA SER A 631 15.08 21.20 -7.71
C SER A 631 15.11 21.66 -6.26
N SER A 632 15.51 20.76 -5.37
CA SER A 632 15.43 20.92 -3.91
C SER A 632 16.58 20.20 -3.19
N ILE A 633 16.91 20.65 -1.98
CA ILE A 633 17.97 20.03 -1.15
C ILE A 633 17.40 18.90 -0.33
N TYR A 634 18.07 17.75 -0.37
CA TYR A 634 17.76 16.58 0.44
C TYR A 634 19.02 16.00 1.09
N PHE A 635 18.83 14.98 1.93
CA PHE A 635 19.89 14.42 2.75
C PHE A 635 19.99 12.92 2.58
N ASN A 636 21.21 12.43 2.43
CA ASN A 636 21.56 11.04 2.63
C ASN A 636 22.31 10.95 3.96
N LYS A 637 21.63 10.45 4.99
CA LYS A 637 22.05 10.58 6.40
C LYS A 637 22.24 12.06 6.77
N SER A 638 23.49 12.51 6.91
CA SER A 638 23.82 13.91 7.22
C SER A 638 24.49 14.64 6.05
N ASP A 639 24.64 13.98 4.90
CA ASP A 639 25.27 14.55 3.73
C ASP A 639 24.19 15.12 2.79
N ALA A 640 24.25 16.43 2.54
CA ALA A 640 23.30 17.13 1.69
C ALA A 640 23.59 16.89 0.20
N PHE A 641 22.55 16.85 -0.62
CA PHE A 641 22.64 16.81 -2.08
C PHE A 641 21.52 17.63 -2.71
N LEU A 642 21.76 18.14 -3.92
CA LEU A 642 20.74 18.80 -4.73
C LEU A 642 20.04 17.76 -5.60
N ARG A 643 18.78 17.45 -5.30
CA ARG A 643 17.94 16.56 -6.13
C ARG A 643 17.27 17.39 -7.21
N VAL A 644 17.42 16.96 -8.46
CA VAL A 644 16.76 17.55 -9.61
C VAL A 644 15.90 16.48 -10.28
N TYR A 645 14.60 16.73 -10.38
CA TYR A 645 13.66 15.87 -11.09
C TYR A 645 13.25 16.51 -12.41
N ASN A 646 13.57 15.82 -13.52
CA ASN A 646 13.19 16.22 -14.87
C ASN A 646 12.14 15.24 -15.44
N PRO A 647 10.84 15.55 -15.36
CA PRO A 647 9.78 14.67 -15.85
C PRO A 647 9.58 14.74 -17.37
N THR A 648 10.42 15.44 -18.13
CA THR A 648 10.19 15.71 -19.56
C THR A 648 11.05 14.79 -20.43
N ASP A 649 10.76 14.70 -21.72
CA ASP A 649 11.60 13.97 -22.68
C ASP A 649 12.83 14.76 -23.16
N PHE A 650 13.06 15.95 -22.61
CA PHE A 650 14.10 16.88 -23.04
C PHE A 650 15.15 17.06 -21.94
N GLU A 651 16.38 17.33 -22.36
CA GLU A 651 17.47 17.64 -21.45
C GLU A 651 17.25 18.99 -20.73
N LEU A 652 17.64 19.04 -19.46
CA LEU A 652 17.69 20.25 -18.63
C LEU A 652 19.15 20.67 -18.45
N LYS A 653 19.48 21.92 -18.78
CA LYS A 653 20.77 22.51 -18.40
C LYS A 653 20.64 23.22 -17.06
N ILE A 654 21.48 22.87 -16.10
CA ILE A 654 21.55 23.48 -14.77
C ILE A 654 22.91 24.14 -14.57
N SER A 655 22.90 25.35 -14.02
CA SER A 655 24.06 26.04 -13.48
C SER A 655 23.72 26.56 -12.08
N ALA A 656 24.44 26.12 -11.05
CA ALA A 656 24.19 26.55 -9.67
C ALA A 656 25.47 26.98 -8.97
N ASN A 657 25.41 28.10 -8.24
CA ASN A 657 26.43 28.54 -7.30
C ASN A 657 25.91 28.26 -5.88
N ILE A 658 26.63 27.44 -5.12
CA ILE A 658 26.31 27.07 -3.75
C ILE A 658 27.29 27.76 -2.81
N GLN A 659 26.77 28.42 -1.78
CA GLN A 659 27.56 29.01 -0.71
C GLN A 659 27.23 28.32 0.61
N PHE A 660 28.24 27.87 1.35
CA PHE A 660 28.07 27.23 2.66
C PHE A 660 28.30 28.25 3.76
N LEU A 661 27.38 28.32 4.73
CA LEU A 661 27.39 29.34 5.78
C LEU A 661 27.52 28.73 7.17
N ASP A 662 28.31 29.38 8.03
CA ASP A 662 28.43 29.04 9.46
C ASP A 662 27.21 29.48 10.29
N THR A 663 27.27 29.33 11.62
CA THR A 663 26.22 29.77 12.55
C THR A 663 25.98 31.29 12.54
N LYS A 664 27.00 32.09 12.19
CA LYS A 664 26.94 33.56 12.14
C LYS A 664 26.47 34.05 10.77
N GLY A 665 26.32 33.16 9.79
CA GLY A 665 25.94 33.49 8.42
C GLY A 665 27.13 33.89 7.54
N ASN A 666 28.37 33.64 7.95
CA ASN A 666 29.54 33.88 7.11
C ASN A 666 29.71 32.77 6.09
N VAL A 667 30.06 33.13 4.86
CA VAL A 667 30.39 32.15 3.81
C VAL A 667 31.75 31.54 4.10
N ILE A 668 31.78 30.24 4.34
CA ILE A 668 33.01 29.48 4.67
C ILE A 668 33.48 28.59 3.54
N ALA A 669 32.64 28.31 2.54
CA ALA A 669 33.01 27.60 1.32
C ALA A 669 32.04 27.91 0.17
N LYS A 670 32.45 27.61 -1.06
CA LYS A 670 31.63 27.73 -2.27
C LYS A 670 31.79 26.50 -3.17
N GLN A 671 30.73 26.14 -3.88
CA GLN A 671 30.74 25.09 -4.90
C GLN A 671 29.99 25.58 -6.13
N LYS A 672 30.46 25.19 -7.33
CA LYS A 672 29.75 25.42 -8.58
C LYS A 672 29.31 24.08 -9.17
N ILE A 673 28.11 24.06 -9.74
CA ILE A 673 27.54 22.92 -10.45
C ILE A 673 27.18 23.41 -11.85
N SER A 674 27.56 22.65 -12.87
CA SER A 674 27.15 22.89 -14.26
C SER A 674 27.00 21.55 -14.96
N ASN A 675 25.76 21.19 -15.28
CA ASN A 675 25.42 19.86 -15.81
C ASN A 675 24.31 19.96 -16.86
N ALA A 676 24.33 19.00 -17.77
CA ALA A 676 23.25 18.65 -18.68
C ALA A 676 22.57 17.39 -18.15
N LEU A 677 21.31 17.49 -17.75
CA LEU A 677 20.56 16.44 -17.09
C LEU A 677 19.50 15.87 -18.02
N LYS A 678 19.66 14.58 -18.35
CA LYS A 678 18.67 13.80 -19.11
C LYS A 678 17.32 13.71 -18.36
N PRO A 679 16.25 13.23 -19.01
CA PRO A 679 15.01 12.85 -18.33
C PRO A 679 15.26 11.97 -17.10
N GLY A 680 14.49 12.16 -16.03
CA GLY A 680 14.54 11.37 -14.79
C GLY A 680 15.02 12.15 -13.55
N THR A 681 15.37 11.39 -12.50
CA THR A 681 15.84 11.91 -11.21
C THR A 681 17.36 11.92 -11.15
N HIS A 682 17.94 13.05 -10.75
CA HIS A 682 19.40 13.22 -10.60
C HIS A 682 19.72 13.75 -9.21
N ASN A 683 20.71 13.15 -8.56
CA ASN A 683 21.24 13.63 -7.28
C ASN A 683 22.64 14.20 -7.51
N LEU A 684 22.79 15.51 -7.33
CA LEU A 684 24.06 16.21 -7.47
C LEU A 684 24.68 16.37 -6.08
N ASP A 685 25.75 15.64 -5.81
CA ASP A 685 26.38 15.61 -4.51
C ASP A 685 26.98 16.98 -4.15
N LEU A 686 26.79 17.41 -2.90
CA LEU A 686 27.36 18.63 -2.36
C LEU A 686 28.54 18.32 -1.46
N THR A 687 29.55 19.19 -1.51
CA THR A 687 30.77 19.03 -0.73
C THR A 687 30.45 19.14 0.76
N LYS A 688 30.96 18.22 1.57
CA LYS A 688 30.80 18.27 3.02
C LYS A 688 31.76 19.32 3.61
N VAL A 689 31.20 20.39 4.16
CA VAL A 689 31.99 21.51 4.72
C VAL A 689 31.86 21.52 6.24
N GLN A 690 32.98 21.29 6.95
CA GLN A 690 32.99 21.31 8.41
C GLN A 690 32.62 22.70 8.95
N GLY A 691 31.75 22.76 9.95
CA GLY A 691 31.28 24.01 10.55
C GLY A 691 30.08 24.65 9.82
N ALA A 692 29.74 24.22 8.61
CA ALA A 692 28.57 24.71 7.89
C ALA A 692 27.26 24.31 8.60
N LYS A 693 26.31 25.23 8.66
CA LYS A 693 24.97 25.05 9.25
C LYS A 693 23.84 25.31 8.29
N SER A 694 24.08 26.08 7.24
CA SER A 694 23.13 26.32 6.17
C SER A 694 23.87 26.48 4.85
N LEU A 695 23.13 26.42 3.75
CA LEU A 695 23.63 26.73 2.42
C LEU A 695 22.70 27.75 1.72
N LYS A 696 23.24 28.50 0.77
CA LYS A 696 22.50 29.32 -0.20
C LYS A 696 22.75 28.75 -1.58
N VAL A 697 21.71 28.63 -2.39
CA VAL A 697 21.76 28.14 -3.77
C VAL A 697 21.24 29.22 -4.69
N ASP A 698 22.09 29.67 -5.60
CA ASP A 698 21.74 30.54 -6.72
C ASP A 698 21.78 29.69 -8.00
N GLN A 699 20.62 29.28 -8.53
CA GLN A 699 20.53 28.38 -9.68
C GLN A 699 19.86 29.02 -10.90
N LYS A 700 20.38 28.68 -12.07
CA LYS A 700 19.80 28.92 -13.40
C LYS A 700 19.50 27.59 -14.06
N LEU A 701 18.26 27.41 -14.46
CA LEU A 701 17.73 26.24 -15.17
C LEU A 701 17.35 26.67 -16.59
N GLN A 702 17.68 25.86 -17.59
CA GLN A 702 17.27 26.07 -18.98
C GLN A 702 16.69 24.78 -19.55
N TRP A 703 15.47 24.88 -20.05
CA TRP A 703 14.72 23.76 -20.60
C TRP A 703 14.03 24.22 -21.89
N GLN A 704 14.41 23.61 -23.01
CA GLN A 704 14.03 24.08 -24.34
C GLN A 704 14.34 25.58 -24.51
N SER A 705 13.33 26.38 -24.90
CA SER A 705 13.45 27.83 -25.08
C SER A 705 13.20 28.64 -23.79
N LEU A 706 12.91 27.98 -22.66
CA LEU A 706 12.57 28.65 -21.41
C LEU A 706 13.74 28.64 -20.42
N SER A 707 13.88 29.73 -19.69
CA SER A 707 14.86 29.90 -18.61
C SER A 707 14.17 30.17 -17.28
N TYR A 708 14.76 29.68 -16.19
CA TYR A 708 14.30 29.94 -14.84
C TYR A 708 15.47 30.19 -13.89
N GLN A 709 15.35 31.23 -13.07
CA GLN A 709 16.32 31.56 -12.04
C GLN A 709 15.65 31.47 -10.68
N SER A 710 16.35 30.88 -9.71
CA SER A 710 15.88 30.85 -8.32
C SER A 710 17.03 30.94 -7.35
N HIS A 711 16.75 31.56 -6.21
CA HIS A 711 17.67 31.76 -5.11
C HIS A 711 16.97 31.26 -3.85
N PHE A 712 17.55 30.31 -3.13
CA PHE A 712 16.96 29.76 -1.91
C PHE A 712 18.02 29.38 -0.88
N ARG A 713 17.62 29.30 0.38
CA ARG A 713 18.50 28.99 1.52
C ARG A 713 17.96 27.78 2.26
N GLU A 714 18.83 26.83 2.59
CA GLU A 714 18.46 25.61 3.29
C GLU A 714 19.32 25.37 4.52
N SER A 715 18.71 24.80 5.56
CA SER A 715 19.44 24.30 6.73
C SER A 715 20.22 23.04 6.36
N LEU A 716 21.44 22.86 6.86
CA LEU A 716 22.22 21.61 6.74
C LEU A 716 21.96 20.65 7.91
N MET A 717 21.01 20.98 8.78
CA MET A 717 20.56 20.09 9.85
C MET A 717 19.24 19.45 9.44
N PRO A 718 19.22 18.15 9.06
CA PRO A 718 17.98 17.48 8.74
C PRO A 718 17.10 17.37 10.00
N PHE A 719 15.82 17.69 9.84
CA PHE A 719 14.82 17.42 10.86
C PHE A 719 14.22 16.03 10.61
N ASN A 720 14.21 15.18 11.64
CA ASN A 720 13.68 13.81 11.55
C ASN A 720 12.65 13.48 12.65
N GLY A 721 11.90 14.48 13.11
CA GLY A 721 10.90 14.32 14.16
C GLY A 721 11.52 13.97 15.51
N VAL A 722 10.77 13.22 16.33
CA VAL A 722 11.15 12.96 17.73
C VAL A 722 12.41 12.12 17.82
N GLY A 723 13.34 12.58 18.65
CA GLY A 723 14.63 11.94 18.87
C GLY A 723 15.35 12.47 20.10
N MET A 724 16.36 11.73 20.54
CA MET A 724 17.18 12.08 21.71
C MET A 724 18.66 12.00 21.37
N LYS A 725 19.37 13.12 21.58
CA LYS A 725 20.83 13.22 21.52
C LYS A 725 21.33 13.66 22.90
N TYR A 726 22.55 13.27 23.25
CA TYR A 726 23.17 13.72 24.49
C TYR A 726 24.64 14.09 24.28
N LYS A 727 25.12 15.00 25.11
CA LYS A 727 26.54 15.29 25.30
C LYS A 727 26.84 15.16 26.79
N TYR A 728 27.86 14.38 27.12
CA TYR A 728 28.38 14.25 28.47
C TYR A 728 29.74 14.95 28.54
N THR A 729 29.91 15.80 29.54
CA THR A 729 31.16 16.50 29.84
C THR A 729 31.38 16.56 31.33
N LYS A 730 32.63 16.54 31.79
CA LYS A 730 32.95 16.86 33.18
C LYS A 730 33.24 18.36 33.28
N ASN A 731 32.61 19.04 34.24
CA ASN A 731 32.90 20.45 34.49
C ASN A 731 34.20 20.60 35.32
N ASN A 732 34.64 21.84 35.54
CA ASN A 732 35.87 22.16 36.27
C ASN A 732 35.87 21.68 37.74
N LYS A 733 34.70 21.30 38.29
CA LYS A 733 34.52 20.72 39.64
C LYS A 733 34.39 19.19 39.60
N ASN A 734 34.73 18.57 38.47
CA ASN A 734 34.61 17.14 38.21
C ASN A 734 33.17 16.58 38.28
N ILE A 735 32.15 17.44 38.22
CA ILE A 735 30.73 17.04 38.18
C ILE A 735 30.37 16.65 36.75
N GLY A 736 29.64 15.54 36.59
CA GLY A 736 29.16 15.08 35.29
C GLY A 736 27.98 15.93 34.80
N VAL A 737 28.17 16.67 33.72
CA VAL A 737 27.13 17.48 33.07
C VAL A 737 26.60 16.73 31.85
N PHE A 738 25.31 16.44 31.86
CA PHE A 738 24.59 15.84 30.73
C PHE A 738 23.72 16.89 30.08
N SER A 739 24.05 17.25 28.84
CA SER A 739 23.21 18.07 27.97
C SER A 739 22.42 17.14 27.05
N VAL A 740 21.13 16.98 27.31
CA VAL A 740 20.24 16.09 26.56
C VAL A 740 19.34 16.93 25.67
N THR A 741 19.49 16.79 24.36
CA THR A 741 18.65 17.47 23.37
C THR A 741 17.55 16.53 22.90
N LEU A 742 16.30 16.95 23.09
CA LEU A 742 15.12 16.31 22.53
C LEU A 742 14.59 17.14 21.36
N THR A 743 14.10 16.47 20.33
CA THR A 743 13.41 17.08 19.19
C THR A 743 11.92 16.73 19.23
N GLY A 744 11.07 17.66 18.81
CA GLY A 744 9.63 17.51 18.72
C GLY A 744 9.19 16.71 17.48
N PRO A 745 7.89 16.41 17.36
CA PRO A 745 7.32 15.71 16.23
C PRO A 745 7.11 16.64 15.02
N TYR A 746 6.61 16.09 13.92
CA TYR A 746 6.15 16.89 12.77
C TYR A 746 4.75 17.49 12.98
N SER A 747 3.97 16.90 13.88
CA SER A 747 2.58 17.26 14.17
C SER A 747 2.27 16.87 15.61
N GLY A 748 1.34 17.58 16.24
CA GLY A 748 0.88 17.29 17.59
C GLY A 748 1.82 17.77 18.69
N LYS A 749 1.29 17.86 19.91
CA LYS A 749 2.06 18.26 21.08
C LYS A 749 2.88 17.09 21.61
N THR A 750 4.02 17.37 22.23
CA THR A 750 4.78 16.38 22.98
C THR A 750 5.01 16.83 24.41
N ASP A 751 4.65 15.98 25.36
CA ASP A 751 4.92 16.18 26.77
C ASP A 751 5.39 14.88 27.43
N GLY A 752 5.95 14.99 28.64
CA GLY A 752 6.40 13.81 29.37
C GLY A 752 7.47 14.10 30.41
N THR A 753 8.31 13.11 30.67
CA THR A 753 9.38 13.18 31.67
C THR A 753 10.69 12.63 31.14
N LEU A 754 11.75 13.40 31.32
CA LEU A 754 13.13 12.99 31.07
C LEU A 754 13.79 12.63 32.39
N THR A 755 14.37 11.44 32.46
CA THR A 755 15.00 10.88 33.66
C THR A 755 16.45 10.54 33.39
N LEU A 756 17.35 10.95 34.27
CA LEU A 756 18.72 10.45 34.35
C LEU A 756 18.83 9.55 35.58
N SER A 757 19.21 8.30 35.36
CA SER A 757 19.60 7.37 36.42
C SER A 757 21.06 6.94 36.22
N ALA A 758 21.76 6.66 37.31
CA ALA A 758 23.11 6.11 37.26
C ALA A 758 23.17 4.83 38.08
N ILE A 759 24.01 3.90 37.65
CA ILE A 759 24.16 2.58 38.26
C ILE A 759 25.65 2.23 38.39
N SER A 760 25.95 1.40 39.38
CA SER A 760 27.25 0.75 39.54
C SER A 760 27.12 -0.72 39.21
N ASP A 761 28.05 -1.23 38.40
CA ASP A 761 28.17 -2.67 38.13
C ASP A 761 28.87 -3.43 39.26
N LEU A 762 29.44 -2.71 40.23
CA LEU A 762 30.23 -3.26 41.33
C LEU A 762 29.41 -3.46 42.60
N LYS A 763 28.44 -2.58 42.88
CA LYS A 763 27.56 -2.66 44.06
C LYS A 763 26.17 -2.05 43.77
N PRO A 764 25.07 -2.55 44.40
CA PRO A 764 23.78 -1.87 44.35
C PRO A 764 23.86 -0.53 45.09
N LEU A 765 24.03 0.56 44.36
CA LEU A 765 23.96 1.92 44.91
C LEU A 765 22.55 2.49 44.70
N VAL A 766 21.94 3.01 45.76
CA VAL A 766 20.71 3.80 45.65
C VAL A 766 21.09 5.19 45.15
N ILE A 767 20.94 5.42 43.84
CA ILE A 767 21.20 6.74 43.27
C ILE A 767 19.88 7.35 42.83
N LYS A 768 19.69 8.59 43.26
CA LYS A 768 18.49 9.38 43.04
C LYS A 768 18.28 9.61 41.54
N GLU A 769 17.13 9.21 41.04
CA GLU A 769 16.68 9.58 39.69
C GLU A 769 16.51 11.10 39.60
N LEU A 770 17.22 11.75 38.69
CA LEU A 770 16.98 13.15 38.37
C LEU A 770 15.93 13.23 37.29
N LYS A 771 14.86 14.00 37.51
CA LYS A 771 13.71 14.10 36.60
C LYS A 771 13.47 15.53 36.19
N GLN A 772 13.14 15.74 34.93
CA GLN A 772 12.67 17.01 34.39
C GLN A 772 11.43 16.79 33.55
N LYS A 773 10.47 17.71 33.65
CA LYS A 773 9.30 17.71 32.78
C LYS A 773 9.70 18.12 31.37
N VAL A 774 9.14 17.44 30.39
CA VAL A 774 9.33 17.71 28.96
C VAL A 774 8.05 18.30 28.42
N LYS A 775 8.19 19.35 27.62
CA LYS A 775 7.15 19.89 26.75
C LYS A 775 7.85 20.42 25.51
N ILE A 776 7.48 19.95 24.34
CA ILE A 776 8.12 20.28 23.06
C ILE A 776 7.02 20.43 22.02
N GLU A 777 7.04 21.54 21.30
CA GLU A 777 6.11 21.81 20.19
C GLU A 777 6.59 21.14 18.88
N PRO A 778 5.74 21.00 17.85
CA PRO A 778 6.16 20.55 16.53
C PRO A 778 7.38 21.31 16.00
N TYR A 779 8.30 20.61 15.34
CA TYR A 779 9.55 21.15 14.78
C TYR A 779 10.53 21.81 15.78
N GLU A 780 10.21 21.81 17.07
CA GLU A 780 11.06 22.39 18.11
C GLU A 780 12.20 21.45 18.51
N SER A 781 13.31 22.02 18.99
CA SER A 781 14.34 21.26 19.70
C SER A 781 14.66 21.95 21.02
N ARG A 782 14.66 21.18 22.11
CA ARG A 782 14.96 21.67 23.46
C ARG A 782 16.10 20.88 24.08
N THR A 783 16.99 21.58 24.79
CA THR A 783 18.10 20.96 25.53
C THR A 783 17.84 21.06 27.03
N TYR A 784 18.00 19.94 27.71
CA TYR A 784 17.84 19.75 29.14
C TYR A 784 19.20 19.46 29.77
N HIS A 785 19.44 19.99 30.96
CA HIS A 785 20.71 19.84 31.65
C HIS A 785 20.53 19.08 32.96
N PHE A 786 21.31 18.02 33.14
CA PHE A 786 21.44 17.32 34.41
C PHE A 786 22.86 17.43 34.92
N GLU A 787 22.98 17.62 36.23
CA GLU A 787 24.24 17.55 36.95
C GLU A 787 24.23 16.30 37.82
N LEU A 788 25.16 15.40 37.55
CA LEU A 788 25.38 14.18 38.32
C LEU A 788 26.64 14.37 39.16
N ALA A 789 26.47 14.34 40.48
CA ALA A 789 27.59 14.42 41.41
C ALA A 789 28.63 13.32 41.10
N ASN A 790 29.91 13.68 41.22
CA ASN A 790 31.00 12.77 40.91
C ASN A 790 31.01 11.59 41.89
N ASN A 791 30.97 10.38 41.37
CA ASN A 791 31.13 9.17 42.16
C ASN A 791 31.88 8.13 41.30
N SER A 792 33.06 7.74 41.76
CA SER A 792 33.98 6.83 41.08
C SER A 792 33.48 5.39 40.99
N GLU A 793 32.46 5.04 41.77
CA GLU A 793 31.81 3.73 41.71
C GLU A 793 30.75 3.64 40.59
N LEU A 794 30.36 4.77 39.98
CA LEU A 794 29.40 4.79 38.88
C LEU A 794 30.05 4.38 37.58
N THR A 795 29.54 3.30 37.02
CA THR A 795 30.06 2.77 35.76
C THR A 795 29.20 3.20 34.57
N ARG A 796 27.89 3.38 34.78
CA ARG A 796 26.93 3.66 33.71
C ARG A 796 25.86 4.67 34.13
N ALA A 797 25.39 5.48 33.18
CA ALA A 797 24.18 6.28 33.31
C ALA A 797 23.18 5.96 32.19
N ASN A 798 21.90 5.96 32.53
CA ASN A 798 20.79 5.76 31.61
C ASN A 798 19.97 7.05 31.55
N ILE A 799 19.82 7.58 30.35
CA ILE A 799 18.93 8.70 30.06
C ILE A 799 17.68 8.09 29.44
N THR A 800 16.54 8.26 30.09
CA THR A 800 15.25 7.73 29.64
C THR A 800 14.24 8.86 29.51
N ALA A 801 13.69 9.05 28.32
CA ALA A 801 12.55 9.93 28.10
C ALA A 801 11.28 9.09 27.94
N TYR A 802 10.29 9.32 28.80
CA TYR A 802 8.92 8.83 28.62
C TYR A 802 8.09 9.97 28.08
N LEU A 803 7.64 9.86 26.85
CA LEU A 803 6.96 10.94 26.13
C LEU A 803 5.59 10.47 25.66
N ASP A 804 4.61 11.36 25.68
CA ASP A 804 3.38 11.26 24.93
C ASP A 804 3.54 12.16 23.69
N VAL A 805 3.48 11.56 22.51
CA VAL A 805 3.68 12.22 21.22
C VAL A 805 2.39 12.09 20.44
N ASP A 806 1.57 13.14 20.47
CA ASP A 806 0.27 13.17 19.77
C ASP A 806 -0.66 12.00 20.17
N GLY A 807 -0.71 11.67 21.46
CA GLY A 807 -1.48 10.55 22.01
C GLY A 807 -0.72 9.21 22.02
N GLU A 808 0.46 9.15 21.42
CA GLU A 808 1.29 7.94 21.38
C GLU A 808 2.37 7.95 22.45
N LYS A 809 2.29 6.99 23.37
CA LYS A 809 3.27 6.84 24.45
C LYS A 809 4.51 6.09 23.99
N ILE A 810 5.65 6.78 24.04
CA ILE A 810 6.95 6.25 23.63
C ILE A 810 7.99 6.36 24.76
N ARG A 811 9.05 5.58 24.61
CA ARG A 811 10.23 5.56 25.47
C ARG A 811 11.50 5.64 24.64
N LEU A 812 12.29 6.67 24.88
CA LEU A 812 13.64 6.83 24.33
C LEU A 812 14.65 6.48 25.41
N VAL A 813 15.69 5.70 25.07
CA VAL A 813 16.75 5.33 26.01
C VAL A 813 18.12 5.58 25.40
N LYS A 814 19.03 6.17 26.17
CA LYS A 814 20.46 6.27 25.87
C LYS A 814 21.28 5.81 27.07
N ASN A 815 22.19 4.88 26.83
CA ASN A 815 23.13 4.40 27.83
C ASN A 815 24.47 5.10 27.63
N VAL A 816 25.03 5.63 28.72
CA VAL A 816 26.30 6.35 28.76
C VAL A 816 27.25 5.56 29.64
N ASN A 817 28.42 5.23 29.10
CA ASN A 817 29.50 4.68 29.91
C ASN A 817 30.24 5.85 30.58
N LEU A 818 30.35 5.83 31.91
CA LEU A 818 30.97 6.90 32.71
C LEU A 818 32.46 6.66 32.98
N THR A 819 32.95 5.46 32.64
CA THR A 819 34.36 5.05 32.82
C THR A 819 35.25 5.41 31.62
N LYS A 820 34.66 5.88 30.53
CA LYS A 820 35.33 6.44 29.35
C LYS A 820 35.12 7.94 29.34
#